data_AF-A0A563E1I8-F1
#
_entry.id   AF-A0A563E1I8-F1
#
_cell.length_a   1.000
_cell.length_b   1.000
_cell.length_c   1.000
_cell.angle_alpha   90.00
_cell.angle_beta   90.00
_cell.angle_gamma   90.00
#
_symmetry.space_group_name_H-M   'P 1'
#
loop_
_entity.id
_entity.type
_entity.pdbx_description
1 polymer ?
#
loop_
_entity_poly.entity_id
_entity_poly.type
_entity_poly.pdbx_seq_one_letter_code
_entity_poly.pdbx_strand_id
1 'polypeptide(L)'
;MTRGSLRIYLGSAPGVGKTVKMLQEAHRRQDRGTDVVVGLVETHGRAYTEEALAGLEQVPRTPLPTGRATLWELDVEAVLRRGPQVVLVDELAHRNPAGSPHTRRWEDIDQLLNAGIDVISTLNVQHLESLNDAVYEITGVRQQETVPEAVARAADQLELVDMSPEALRRRLAHGNVYASERVDAALSSYFRPGNLSALRELALLWLADRVDEALSSYRAEHSIQATWPTRERVVVALTGGPEQETLLRRGARVAGRGGGQLIAVQVVPDTGLRDIDPAHARSARSLTTDLGGEFHTVTGTNVGSAILDFARSVNASQIVIGASSRTRWQRLWSGGVGETVVSGSGDINVLMVTHARAHAESLSGRSTSSIGARRQLYGWLLSTAGVALLTWLLLITSHWHDLPLEVLIYLALTVLTAIVGGLWPALATAVLSSLVLNWYFAPPFGTLTISQPQNAAALVLFVLVAVSVATVVHTSARRATDARVAQHDSRILADLAHSMMLAEDPLPALLQQARDIFAADGAALVHRSRGGTLGDTVLASGSDRDQDGSNVVRADVGEHHALVLVGGVQDASRRGLLEAFADNASEILHREDLAAQAAQAVGLARDNRARTALLAAVSHDLRTPLSAIKAGVSGLRSVDITLSADDQRDLLEQVEASTDQLDGLIENLLDMSRIQSRSITARTDTVLLREVLEITIGSLSTPQRVRTWLPDPQLVCTADAGLLERVLANLLENALRYSPGRQEIVMTAERLGPAVQIRVIDRGPGVPESERTGIFAPFQRYGDSPRGTGVGLGLAVAKGLTEAMDGSVTAADTPGGGLTMTVELPVGPNSGSGPLSPVGRRE
;
A
#
# COMPACT_ATOMS: atom_id res chain seq x y z
N MET A 1 -23.20 -9.84 -38.94
CA MET A 1 -22.45 -8.57 -38.84
C MET A 1 -21.83 -8.54 -37.46
N THR A 2 -20.58 -8.09 -37.33
CA THR A 2 -19.92 -7.94 -36.03
C THR A 2 -20.58 -6.79 -35.26
N ARG A 3 -20.96 -7.03 -34.00
CA ARG A 3 -21.44 -5.99 -33.09
C ARG A 3 -20.32 -4.95 -32.89
N GLY A 4 -20.68 -3.67 -32.84
CA GLY A 4 -19.77 -2.56 -32.56
C GLY A 4 -19.25 -2.60 -31.13
N SER A 5 -18.19 -1.84 -30.86
CA SER A 5 -17.56 -1.76 -29.54
C SER A 5 -18.04 -0.56 -28.72
N LEU A 6 -18.18 -0.76 -27.41
CA LEU A 6 -18.59 0.27 -26.47
C LEU A 6 -17.41 0.71 -25.60
N ARG A 7 -17.09 2.02 -25.65
CA ARG A 7 -16.14 2.66 -24.76
C ARG A 7 -16.85 3.61 -23.79
N ILE A 8 -16.60 3.43 -22.49
CA ILE A 8 -17.19 4.27 -21.44
C ILE A 8 -16.08 5.03 -20.69
N TYR A 9 -16.23 6.35 -20.61
CA TYR A 9 -15.47 7.15 -19.65
C TYR A 9 -16.23 7.23 -18.31
N LEU A 10 -15.75 6.50 -17.32
CA LEU A 10 -16.32 6.46 -15.97
C LEU A 10 -15.72 7.59 -15.12
N GLY A 11 -16.55 8.31 -14.36
CA GLY A 11 -16.08 9.35 -13.43
C GLY A 11 -16.60 9.11 -12.01
N SER A 12 -15.77 9.44 -11.04
CA SER A 12 -16.14 9.41 -9.61
C SER A 12 -17.21 10.45 -9.27
N ALA A 13 -17.25 11.57 -9.99
CA ALA A 13 -18.25 12.62 -9.78
C ALA A 13 -18.55 13.41 -11.08
N PRO A 14 -19.64 14.19 -11.12
CA PRO A 14 -19.89 15.15 -12.18
C PRO A 14 -18.79 16.22 -12.21
N GLY A 15 -18.40 16.69 -13.40
CA GLY A 15 -17.39 17.75 -13.54
C GLY A 15 -15.93 17.32 -13.61
N VAL A 16 -15.60 16.03 -13.42
CA VAL A 16 -14.21 15.51 -13.54
C VAL A 16 -13.64 15.62 -14.96
N GLY A 17 -14.48 15.83 -15.98
CA GLY A 17 -14.06 16.08 -17.36
C GLY A 17 -14.28 14.93 -18.36
N LYS A 18 -15.21 14.01 -18.09
CA LYS A 18 -15.54 12.87 -18.96
C LYS A 18 -15.89 13.28 -20.39
N THR A 19 -16.82 14.22 -20.56
CA THR A 19 -17.25 14.72 -21.89
C THR A 19 -16.07 15.31 -22.68
N VAL A 20 -15.21 16.08 -22.01
CA VAL A 20 -13.98 16.62 -22.65
C VAL A 20 -13.06 15.49 -23.09
N LYS A 21 -12.86 14.46 -22.26
CA LYS A 21 -12.03 13.30 -22.62
C LYS A 21 -12.61 12.53 -23.81
N MET A 22 -13.93 12.36 -23.85
CA MET A 22 -14.65 11.78 -24.98
C MET A 22 -14.43 12.57 -26.27
N LEU A 23 -14.56 13.90 -26.23
CA LEU A 23 -14.32 14.77 -27.39
C LEU A 23 -12.84 14.76 -27.84
N GLN A 24 -11.89 14.74 -26.90
CA GLN A 24 -10.46 14.60 -27.22
C GLN A 24 -10.13 13.26 -27.88
N GLU A 25 -10.80 12.17 -27.48
CA GLU A 25 -10.68 10.87 -28.16
C GLU A 25 -11.28 10.91 -29.57
N ALA A 26 -12.42 11.59 -29.74
CA ALA A 26 -13.06 11.76 -31.04
C ALA A 26 -12.14 12.47 -32.04
N HIS A 27 -11.57 13.61 -31.66
CA HIS A 27 -10.58 14.33 -32.48
C HIS A 27 -9.38 13.45 -32.83
N ARG A 28 -8.83 12.73 -31.86
CA ARG A 28 -7.70 11.83 -32.11
C ARG A 28 -8.03 10.71 -33.10
N ARG A 29 -9.26 10.20 -33.12
CA ARG A 29 -9.72 9.19 -34.09
C ARG A 29 -9.96 9.82 -35.46
N GLN A 30 -10.56 11.00 -35.52
CA GLN A 30 -10.78 11.76 -36.75
C GLN A 30 -9.45 12.15 -37.43
N ASP A 31 -8.46 12.62 -36.66
CA ASP A 31 -7.11 12.94 -37.13
C ASP A 31 -6.38 11.73 -37.73
N ARG A 32 -6.74 10.52 -37.29
CA ARG A 32 -6.25 9.24 -37.83
C ARG A 32 -7.05 8.74 -39.04
N GLY A 33 -8.04 9.49 -39.50
CA GLY A 33 -8.90 9.15 -40.63
C GLY A 33 -10.07 8.22 -40.29
N THR A 34 -10.45 8.09 -39.01
CA THR A 34 -11.66 7.34 -38.62
C THR A 34 -12.89 8.19 -38.88
N ASP A 35 -13.99 7.60 -39.39
CA ASP A 35 -15.26 8.30 -39.57
C ASP A 35 -15.98 8.46 -38.21
N VAL A 36 -15.94 9.67 -37.65
CA VAL A 36 -16.46 9.99 -36.32
C VAL A 36 -17.56 11.04 -36.42
N VAL A 37 -18.70 10.76 -35.79
CA VAL A 37 -19.84 11.68 -35.74
C VAL A 37 -20.31 11.87 -34.30
N VAL A 38 -20.78 13.07 -33.97
CA VAL A 38 -21.42 13.37 -32.69
C VAL A 38 -22.92 13.12 -32.81
N GLY A 39 -23.44 12.11 -32.11
CA GLY A 39 -24.87 11.87 -32.02
C GLY A 39 -25.52 12.80 -30.99
N LEU A 40 -25.00 12.80 -29.77
CA LEU A 40 -25.49 13.67 -28.69
C LEU A 40 -24.37 14.03 -27.71
N VAL A 41 -24.16 15.33 -27.50
CA VAL A 41 -23.25 15.87 -26.49
C VAL A 41 -23.90 17.07 -25.82
N GLU A 42 -23.99 17.05 -24.49
CA GLU A 42 -24.55 18.18 -23.74
C GLU A 42 -23.45 19.12 -23.26
N THR A 43 -23.28 20.25 -23.94
CA THR A 43 -22.27 21.25 -23.56
C THR A 43 -22.66 22.03 -22.31
N HIS A 44 -23.95 22.08 -21.94
CA HIS A 44 -24.47 22.85 -20.80
C HIS A 44 -24.05 24.33 -20.82
N GLY A 45 -23.81 24.91 -22.01
CA GLY A 45 -23.32 26.29 -22.16
C GLY A 45 -21.86 26.50 -21.74
N ARG A 46 -21.05 25.42 -21.65
CA ARG A 46 -19.66 25.48 -21.22
C ARG A 46 -18.74 25.79 -22.41
N ALA A 47 -18.18 27.00 -22.43
CA ALA A 47 -17.30 27.48 -23.51
C ALA A 47 -16.18 26.49 -23.90
N TYR A 48 -15.49 25.89 -22.93
CA TYR A 48 -14.42 24.93 -23.23
C TYR A 48 -14.92 23.61 -23.85
N THR A 49 -16.15 23.18 -23.52
CA THR A 49 -16.73 21.96 -24.12
C THR A 49 -17.26 22.26 -25.52
N GLU A 50 -17.76 23.48 -25.75
CA GLU A 50 -18.16 23.96 -27.07
C GLU A 50 -16.95 24.10 -28.00
N GLU A 51 -15.83 24.63 -27.50
CA GLU A 51 -14.57 24.68 -28.24
C GLU A 51 -14.06 23.28 -28.58
N ALA A 52 -14.13 22.34 -27.62
CA ALA A 52 -13.75 20.94 -27.86
C ALA A 52 -14.70 20.22 -28.83
N LEU A 53 -15.94 20.67 -28.98
CA LEU A 53 -16.91 20.13 -29.93
C LEU A 53 -16.70 20.65 -31.36
N ALA A 54 -16.06 21.81 -31.51
CA ALA A 54 -15.79 22.41 -32.81
C ALA A 54 -14.93 21.49 -33.69
N GLY A 55 -15.28 21.38 -34.97
CA GLY A 55 -14.57 20.54 -35.95
C GLY A 55 -15.12 19.12 -36.11
N LEU A 56 -16.00 18.65 -35.22
CA LEU A 56 -16.66 17.35 -35.34
C LEU A 56 -17.99 17.47 -36.09
N GLU A 57 -18.29 16.50 -36.97
CA GLU A 57 -19.60 16.38 -37.62
C GLU A 57 -20.68 16.06 -36.57
N GLN A 58 -21.83 16.74 -36.61
CA GLN A 58 -22.93 16.52 -35.65
C GLN A 58 -24.20 16.08 -36.38
N VAL A 59 -24.84 15.01 -35.90
CA VAL A 59 -26.18 14.63 -36.38
C VAL A 59 -27.21 15.60 -35.81
N PRO A 60 -28.18 16.07 -36.62
CA PRO A 60 -29.29 16.88 -36.12
C PRO A 60 -30.04 16.17 -35.00
N ARG A 61 -30.25 16.87 -33.87
CA ARG A 61 -31.00 16.34 -32.73
C ARG A 61 -32.50 16.35 -33.03
N THR A 62 -33.23 15.36 -32.50
CA THR A 62 -34.69 15.33 -32.62
C THR A 62 -35.32 16.24 -31.57
N PRO A 63 -36.14 17.24 -31.95
CA PRO A 63 -36.91 18.03 -30.99
C PRO A 63 -38.10 17.22 -30.47
N LEU A 64 -38.15 16.98 -29.16
CA LEU A 64 -39.27 16.32 -28.49
C LEU A 64 -40.00 17.32 -27.60
N PRO A 65 -41.31 17.58 -27.85
CA PRO A 65 -42.09 18.47 -27.01
C PRO A 65 -42.42 17.80 -25.68
N THR A 66 -41.79 18.26 -24.60
CA THR A 66 -42.14 17.92 -23.22
C THR A 66 -42.98 19.06 -22.68
N GLY A 67 -44.07 18.81 -21.93
CA GLY A 67 -45.15 19.77 -21.67
C GLY A 67 -44.82 21.21 -21.19
N ARG A 68 -43.57 21.56 -20.86
CA ARG A 68 -43.11 22.94 -20.59
C ARG A 68 -41.88 23.41 -21.39
N ALA A 69 -41.19 22.55 -22.17
CA ALA A 69 -40.01 22.88 -22.98
C ALA A 69 -39.72 21.83 -24.07
N THR A 70 -39.15 22.25 -25.21
CA THR A 70 -38.63 21.35 -26.25
C THR A 70 -37.27 20.81 -25.81
N LEU A 71 -37.17 19.49 -25.60
CA LEU A 71 -35.89 18.81 -25.36
C LEU A 71 -35.30 18.36 -26.69
N TRP A 72 -33.97 18.38 -26.78
CA TRP A 72 -33.23 17.97 -27.98
C TRP A 72 -32.51 16.66 -27.70
N GLU A 73 -33.03 15.56 -28.24
CA GLU A 73 -32.55 14.20 -27.97
C GLU A 73 -31.81 13.58 -29.16
N LEU A 74 -31.17 12.44 -28.91
CA LEU A 74 -30.48 11.63 -29.91
C LEU A 74 -31.45 11.11 -30.98
N ASP A 75 -31.13 11.36 -32.25
CA ASP A 75 -31.83 10.75 -33.40
C ASP A 75 -31.11 9.46 -33.82
N VAL A 76 -31.49 8.33 -33.21
CA VAL A 76 -30.88 7.01 -33.47
C VAL A 76 -31.02 6.64 -34.94
N GLU A 77 -32.17 6.91 -35.56
CA GLU A 77 -32.44 6.58 -36.97
C GLU A 77 -31.59 7.43 -37.92
N ALA A 78 -31.33 8.70 -37.60
CA ALA A 78 -30.41 9.53 -38.39
C ALA A 78 -28.96 9.05 -38.27
N VAL A 79 -28.51 8.61 -37.09
CA VAL A 79 -27.19 8.00 -36.91
C VAL A 79 -27.07 6.70 -37.72
N LEU A 80 -28.09 5.83 -37.65
CA LEU A 80 -28.12 4.58 -38.42
C LEU A 80 -28.10 4.82 -39.92
N ARG A 81 -28.84 5.82 -40.43
CA ARG A 81 -28.81 6.21 -41.84
C ARG A 81 -27.46 6.79 -42.27
N ARG A 82 -26.78 7.53 -41.39
CA ARG A 82 -25.44 8.07 -41.65
C ARG A 82 -24.36 6.99 -41.62
N GLY A 83 -24.55 5.96 -40.81
CA GLY A 83 -23.67 4.79 -40.69
C GLY A 83 -22.19 5.11 -40.43
N PRO A 84 -21.86 5.92 -39.40
CA PRO A 84 -20.46 6.23 -39.09
C PRO A 84 -19.72 5.01 -38.53
N GLN A 85 -18.39 5.04 -38.52
CA GLN A 85 -17.59 4.03 -37.81
C GLN A 85 -17.71 4.21 -36.29
N VAL A 86 -17.69 5.46 -35.82
CA VAL A 86 -17.76 5.80 -34.40
C VAL A 86 -18.78 6.92 -34.17
N VAL A 87 -19.63 6.77 -33.15
CA VAL A 87 -20.56 7.80 -32.70
C VAL A 87 -20.34 8.17 -31.22
N LEU A 88 -20.39 9.48 -30.93
CA LEU A 88 -20.37 9.97 -29.54
C LEU A 88 -21.79 10.14 -29.02
N VAL A 89 -22.08 9.52 -27.87
CA VAL A 89 -23.36 9.62 -27.18
C VAL A 89 -23.12 9.84 -25.69
N ASP A 90 -23.28 11.08 -25.23
CA ASP A 90 -23.05 11.46 -23.83
C ASP A 90 -24.15 10.97 -22.88
N GLU A 91 -23.82 10.87 -21.60
CA GLU A 91 -24.70 10.52 -20.47
C GLU A 91 -25.47 9.20 -20.62
N LEU A 92 -24.74 8.08 -20.55
CA LEU A 92 -25.28 6.72 -20.69
C LEU A 92 -26.51 6.42 -19.81
N ALA A 93 -26.59 7.06 -18.64
CA ALA A 93 -27.62 6.82 -17.63
C ALA A 93 -28.96 7.53 -17.89
N HIS A 94 -29.00 8.42 -18.89
CA HIS A 94 -30.15 9.27 -19.13
C HIS A 94 -31.42 8.48 -19.36
N ARG A 95 -32.53 9.04 -18.87
CA ARG A 95 -33.87 8.52 -19.11
C ARG A 95 -34.51 9.29 -20.25
N ASN A 96 -34.79 8.59 -21.34
CA ASN A 96 -35.41 9.21 -22.50
C ASN A 96 -36.82 9.72 -22.15
N PRO A 97 -37.24 10.85 -22.73
CA PRO A 97 -38.57 11.42 -22.49
C PRO A 97 -39.68 10.50 -23.03
N ALA A 98 -40.86 10.61 -22.42
CA ALA A 98 -42.04 9.83 -22.80
C ALA A 98 -42.40 10.07 -24.29
N GLY A 99 -42.52 8.99 -25.06
CA GLY A 99 -42.73 9.02 -26.51
C GLY A 99 -41.50 8.66 -27.35
N SER A 100 -40.32 8.52 -26.72
CA SER A 100 -39.13 7.96 -27.37
C SER A 100 -39.28 6.45 -27.60
N PRO A 101 -38.61 5.86 -28.62
CA PRO A 101 -38.70 4.42 -28.91
C PRO A 101 -38.24 3.55 -27.74
N HIS A 102 -37.17 3.98 -27.07
CA HIS A 102 -36.59 3.32 -25.91
C HIS A 102 -36.73 4.19 -24.66
N THR A 103 -36.76 3.56 -23.49
CA THR A 103 -36.96 4.25 -22.21
C THR A 103 -35.64 4.78 -21.64
N ARG A 104 -34.52 4.13 -21.97
CA ARG A 104 -33.19 4.47 -21.46
C ARG A 104 -32.20 4.65 -22.60
N ARG A 105 -31.26 5.60 -22.47
CA ARG A 105 -30.25 5.88 -23.50
C ARG A 105 -29.31 4.72 -23.79
N TRP A 106 -29.06 3.85 -22.81
CA TRP A 106 -28.25 2.66 -23.05
C TRP A 106 -28.93 1.63 -23.97
N GLU A 107 -30.27 1.65 -24.09
CA GLU A 107 -31.01 0.81 -25.06
C GLU A 107 -30.83 1.34 -26.48
N ASP A 108 -30.81 2.67 -26.66
CA ASP A 108 -30.47 3.32 -27.94
C ASP A 108 -29.04 2.95 -28.38
N ILE A 109 -28.11 2.99 -27.43
CA ILE A 109 -26.71 2.62 -27.66
C ILE A 109 -26.59 1.13 -28.02
N ASP A 110 -27.34 0.24 -27.37
CA ASP A 110 -27.37 -1.18 -27.74
C ASP A 110 -27.84 -1.38 -29.19
N GLN A 111 -28.85 -0.62 -29.64
CA GLN A 111 -29.29 -0.64 -31.03
C GLN A 111 -28.19 -0.20 -32.01
N LEU A 112 -27.42 0.85 -31.68
CA LEU A 112 -26.28 1.31 -32.49
C LEU A 112 -25.15 0.28 -32.55
N LEU A 113 -24.81 -0.33 -31.41
CA LEU A 113 -23.80 -1.40 -31.33
C LEU A 113 -24.24 -2.62 -32.15
N ASN A 114 -25.52 -3.00 -32.10
CA ASN A 114 -26.06 -4.13 -32.88
C ASN A 114 -26.02 -3.86 -34.40
N ALA A 115 -26.03 -2.58 -34.82
CA ALA A 115 -25.81 -2.18 -36.21
C ALA A 115 -24.33 -2.18 -36.63
N GLY A 116 -23.39 -2.47 -35.72
CA GLY A 116 -21.95 -2.52 -35.99
C GLY A 116 -21.23 -1.18 -35.86
N ILE A 117 -21.84 -0.17 -35.22
CA ILE A 117 -21.27 1.16 -35.00
C ILE A 117 -20.59 1.18 -33.63
N ASP A 118 -19.34 1.66 -33.55
CA ASP A 118 -18.67 1.85 -32.26
C ASP A 118 -19.26 3.06 -31.53
N VAL A 119 -19.46 2.95 -30.22
CA VAL A 119 -20.02 4.03 -29.40
C VAL A 119 -19.04 4.45 -28.32
N ILE A 120 -18.80 5.76 -28.19
CA ILE A 120 -18.10 6.34 -27.04
C ILE A 120 -19.09 7.13 -26.20
N SER A 121 -19.15 6.82 -24.91
CA SER A 121 -20.14 7.36 -23.98
C SER A 121 -19.52 7.71 -22.63
N THR A 122 -20.27 8.41 -21.76
CA THR A 122 -19.82 8.78 -20.41
C THR A 122 -20.78 8.30 -19.34
N LEU A 123 -20.22 7.97 -18.17
CA LEU A 123 -20.97 7.46 -17.01
C LEU A 123 -20.36 7.99 -15.71
N ASN A 124 -21.18 8.24 -14.69
CA ASN A 124 -20.70 8.47 -13.33
C ASN A 124 -21.00 7.26 -12.44
N VAL A 125 -20.16 7.05 -11.43
CA VAL A 125 -20.34 5.99 -10.42
C VAL A 125 -21.71 6.06 -9.74
N GLN A 126 -22.27 7.26 -9.54
CA GLN A 126 -23.59 7.48 -8.93
C GLN A 126 -24.77 6.93 -9.74
N HIS A 127 -24.56 6.65 -11.03
CA HIS A 127 -25.60 6.11 -11.91
C HIS A 127 -25.54 4.59 -11.99
N LEU A 128 -24.55 3.93 -11.38
CA LEU A 128 -24.52 2.48 -11.31
C LEU A 128 -25.57 2.01 -10.30
N GLU A 129 -26.49 1.16 -10.75
CA GLU A 129 -27.61 0.70 -9.93
C GLU A 129 -27.15 0.02 -8.64
N SER A 130 -26.11 -0.82 -8.70
CA SER A 130 -25.55 -1.53 -7.54
C SER A 130 -24.86 -0.64 -6.52
N LEU A 131 -24.48 0.59 -6.89
CA LEU A 131 -23.81 1.55 -6.00
C LEU A 131 -24.75 2.65 -5.51
N ASN A 132 -26.01 2.68 -5.94
CA ASN A 132 -26.93 3.77 -5.65
C ASN A 132 -27.19 3.93 -4.14
N ASP A 133 -27.35 2.82 -3.40
CA ASP A 133 -27.58 2.88 -1.95
C ASP A 133 -26.34 3.40 -1.19
N ALA A 134 -25.14 2.93 -1.55
CA ALA A 134 -23.89 3.43 -0.96
C ALA A 134 -23.64 4.92 -1.29
N VAL A 135 -23.95 5.33 -2.52
CA VAL A 135 -23.85 6.73 -2.93
C VAL A 135 -24.87 7.59 -2.18
N TYR A 136 -26.08 7.09 -1.92
CA TYR A 136 -27.10 7.78 -1.14
C TYR A 136 -26.64 8.00 0.32
N GLU A 137 -26.02 7.01 0.96
CA GLU A 137 -25.47 7.15 2.31
C GLU A 137 -24.37 8.23 2.39
N ILE A 138 -23.54 8.35 1.35
CA ILE A 138 -22.45 9.33 1.29
C ILE A 138 -22.98 10.74 0.99
N THR A 139 -23.85 10.86 -0.02
CA THR A 139 -24.22 12.15 -0.63
C THR A 139 -25.55 12.71 -0.14
N GLY A 140 -26.41 11.87 0.44
CA GLY A 140 -27.78 12.20 0.85
C GLY A 140 -28.77 12.39 -0.29
N VAL A 141 -28.37 12.16 -1.55
CA VAL A 141 -29.20 12.39 -2.74
C VAL A 141 -29.40 11.07 -3.48
N ARG A 142 -30.67 10.70 -3.75
CA ARG A 142 -30.99 9.44 -4.43
C ARG A 142 -31.06 9.66 -5.94
N GLN A 143 -30.26 8.92 -6.69
CA GLN A 143 -30.23 9.06 -8.14
C GLN A 143 -31.35 8.25 -8.80
N GLN A 144 -32.16 8.90 -9.65
CA GLN A 144 -33.28 8.26 -10.36
C GLN A 144 -32.87 7.70 -11.74
N GLU A 145 -31.80 8.25 -12.30
CA GLU A 145 -31.20 7.81 -13.56
C GLU A 145 -30.09 6.80 -13.28
N THR A 146 -30.38 5.54 -13.56
CA THR A 146 -29.50 4.40 -13.28
C THR A 146 -29.26 3.55 -14.53
N VAL A 147 -28.08 2.94 -14.57
CA VAL A 147 -27.65 1.95 -15.54
C VAL A 147 -27.48 0.62 -14.82
N PRO A 148 -28.10 -0.46 -15.32
CA PRO A 148 -27.86 -1.80 -14.79
C PRO A 148 -26.39 -2.18 -14.90
N GLU A 149 -25.87 -2.85 -13.88
CA GLU A 149 -24.46 -3.20 -13.82
C GLU A 149 -23.98 -4.02 -15.02
N ALA A 150 -24.82 -4.95 -15.51
CA ALA A 150 -24.52 -5.76 -16.68
C ALA A 150 -24.20 -4.92 -17.94
N VAL A 151 -24.87 -3.78 -18.11
CA VAL A 151 -24.65 -2.89 -19.27
C VAL A 151 -23.31 -2.19 -19.18
N ALA A 152 -22.97 -1.65 -17.99
CA ALA A 152 -21.68 -0.99 -17.79
C ALA A 152 -20.52 -1.99 -17.87
N ARG A 153 -20.70 -3.23 -17.38
CA ARG A 153 -19.68 -4.29 -17.45
C ARG A 153 -19.51 -4.86 -18.85
N ALA A 154 -20.56 -4.86 -19.68
CA ALA A 154 -20.50 -5.33 -21.06
C ALA A 154 -19.69 -4.41 -22.00
N ALA A 155 -19.25 -3.23 -21.54
CA ALA A 155 -18.39 -2.36 -22.34
C ALA A 155 -17.02 -3.00 -22.60
N ASP A 156 -16.55 -2.89 -23.85
CA ASP A 156 -15.24 -3.41 -24.27
C ASP A 156 -14.09 -2.61 -23.64
N GLN A 157 -14.31 -1.31 -23.42
CA GLN A 157 -13.33 -0.42 -22.82
C GLN A 157 -13.98 0.48 -21.78
N LEU A 158 -13.42 0.49 -20.58
CA LEU A 158 -13.85 1.38 -19.50
C LEU A 158 -12.63 2.12 -18.93
N GLU A 159 -12.65 3.44 -19.02
CA GLU A 159 -11.53 4.30 -18.59
C GLU A 159 -11.99 5.23 -17.47
N LEU A 160 -11.30 5.17 -16.32
CA LEU A 160 -11.58 6.05 -15.19
C LEU A 160 -10.97 7.44 -15.44
N VAL A 161 -11.83 8.44 -15.52
CA VAL A 161 -11.46 9.86 -15.53
C VAL A 161 -11.44 10.37 -14.10
N ASP A 162 -10.26 10.33 -13.49
CA ASP A 162 -10.06 10.70 -12.09
C ASP A 162 -9.52 12.13 -11.93
N MET A 163 -9.93 12.78 -10.84
CA MET A 163 -9.48 14.11 -10.42
C MET A 163 -9.49 14.18 -8.90
N SER A 164 -8.50 14.83 -8.29
CA SER A 164 -8.49 14.99 -6.83
C SER A 164 -9.71 15.81 -6.36
N PRO A 165 -10.27 15.54 -5.16
CA PRO A 165 -11.37 16.31 -4.59
C PRO A 165 -11.11 17.82 -4.60
N GLU A 166 -9.90 18.26 -4.27
CA GLU A 166 -9.53 19.67 -4.23
C GLU A 166 -9.43 20.29 -5.63
N ALA A 167 -8.98 19.53 -6.62
CA ALA A 167 -8.93 19.98 -8.01
C ALA A 167 -10.34 20.13 -8.60
N LEU A 168 -11.24 19.18 -8.31
CA LEU A 168 -12.64 19.25 -8.75
C LEU A 168 -13.38 20.42 -8.10
N ARG A 169 -13.21 20.62 -6.78
CA ARG A 169 -13.81 21.76 -6.06
C ARG A 169 -13.28 23.10 -6.58
N ARG A 170 -11.97 23.23 -6.83
CA ARG A 170 -11.41 24.43 -7.47
C ARG A 170 -12.04 24.67 -8.84
N ARG A 171 -12.16 23.62 -9.67
CA ARG A 171 -12.78 23.73 -11.00
C ARG A 171 -14.24 24.19 -10.94
N LEU A 172 -15.00 23.73 -9.94
CA LEU A 172 -16.36 24.17 -9.64
C LEU A 172 -16.42 25.63 -9.20
N ALA A 173 -15.55 26.04 -8.26
CA ALA A 173 -15.48 27.41 -7.76
C ALA A 173 -15.16 28.44 -8.86
N HIS A 174 -14.43 28.04 -9.90
CA HIS A 174 -14.13 28.90 -11.06
C HIS A 174 -15.27 28.95 -12.09
N GLY A 175 -16.44 28.35 -11.82
CA GLY A 175 -17.61 28.38 -12.70
C GLY A 175 -17.55 27.43 -13.91
N ASN A 176 -16.58 26.52 -13.97
CA ASN A 176 -16.35 25.67 -15.15
C ASN A 176 -17.27 24.44 -15.26
N VAL A 177 -18.21 24.24 -14.33
CA VAL A 177 -19.05 23.02 -14.24
C VAL A 177 -20.53 23.33 -14.00
N TYR A 178 -20.87 24.30 -13.14
CA TYR A 178 -22.23 24.77 -12.87
C TYR A 178 -22.34 26.28 -13.08
N ALA A 179 -23.56 26.75 -13.39
CA ALA A 179 -23.88 28.18 -13.38
C ALA A 179 -23.68 28.76 -11.97
N SER A 180 -23.10 29.96 -11.88
CA SER A 180 -22.58 30.62 -10.67
C SER A 180 -23.56 30.59 -9.49
N GLU A 181 -24.86 30.67 -9.77
CA GLU A 181 -25.94 30.74 -8.77
C GLU A 181 -26.15 29.44 -7.95
N ARG A 182 -25.68 28.29 -8.44
CA ARG A 182 -25.85 26.98 -7.76
C ARG A 182 -24.55 26.39 -7.22
N VAL A 183 -23.43 27.08 -7.40
CA VAL A 183 -22.09 26.58 -7.05
C VAL A 183 -21.97 26.41 -5.53
N ASP A 184 -22.41 27.39 -4.74
CA ASP A 184 -22.23 27.38 -3.28
C ASP A 184 -23.07 26.31 -2.57
N ALA A 185 -24.32 26.12 -3.02
CA ALA A 185 -25.19 25.05 -2.53
C ALA A 185 -24.64 23.66 -2.88
N ALA A 186 -24.07 23.51 -4.09
CA ALA A 186 -23.46 22.26 -4.52
C ALA A 186 -22.15 21.96 -3.75
N LEU A 187 -21.30 22.96 -3.53
CA LEU A 187 -20.04 22.86 -2.77
C LEU A 187 -20.26 22.54 -1.29
N SER A 188 -21.36 22.99 -0.71
CA SER A 188 -21.72 22.78 0.70
C SER A 188 -22.52 21.50 0.96
N SER A 189 -23.02 20.81 -0.06
CA SER A 189 -23.76 19.54 0.05
C SER A 189 -23.03 18.40 -0.65
N TYR A 190 -23.17 18.29 -1.97
CA TYR A 190 -22.70 17.15 -2.76
C TYR A 190 -21.16 17.10 -2.88
N PHE A 191 -20.52 18.25 -3.14
CA PHE A 191 -19.09 18.36 -3.46
C PHE A 191 -18.21 18.63 -2.22
N ARG A 192 -18.59 18.07 -1.06
CA ARG A 192 -17.73 18.07 0.14
C ARG A 192 -16.50 17.20 -0.09
N PRO A 193 -15.31 17.54 0.47
CA PRO A 193 -14.11 16.72 0.33
C PRO A 193 -14.31 15.26 0.74
N GLY A 194 -15.01 15.02 1.86
CA GLY A 194 -15.31 13.66 2.33
C GLY A 194 -16.15 12.87 1.32
N ASN A 195 -17.22 13.47 0.80
CA ASN A 195 -18.10 12.82 -0.18
C ASN A 195 -17.35 12.49 -1.48
N LEU A 196 -16.54 13.42 -1.98
CA LEU A 196 -15.75 13.23 -3.20
C LEU A 196 -14.66 12.16 -3.03
N SER A 197 -14.01 12.10 -1.86
CA SER A 197 -13.06 11.03 -1.55
C SER A 197 -13.73 9.66 -1.52
N ALA A 198 -14.90 9.55 -0.88
CA ALA A 198 -15.65 8.30 -0.80
C ALA A 198 -16.19 7.84 -2.17
N LEU A 199 -16.71 8.76 -2.99
CA LEU A 199 -17.14 8.45 -4.36
C LEU A 199 -15.97 8.01 -5.25
N ARG A 200 -14.79 8.61 -5.05
CA ARG A 200 -13.55 8.20 -5.74
C ARG A 200 -13.12 6.80 -5.33
N GLU A 201 -13.18 6.49 -4.05
CA GLU A 201 -12.89 5.14 -3.52
C GLU A 201 -13.86 4.11 -4.08
N LEU A 202 -15.17 4.38 -4.05
CA LEU A 202 -16.18 3.50 -4.66
C LEU A 202 -15.93 3.26 -6.14
N ALA A 203 -15.57 4.30 -6.90
CA ALA A 203 -15.27 4.16 -8.33
C ALA A 203 -14.02 3.30 -8.58
N LEU A 204 -12.98 3.42 -7.74
CA LEU A 204 -11.77 2.62 -7.83
C LEU A 204 -12.01 1.16 -7.44
N LEU A 205 -12.76 0.91 -6.37
CA LEU A 205 -13.14 -0.43 -5.93
C LEU A 205 -13.97 -1.15 -6.99
N TRP A 206 -15.00 -0.47 -7.53
CA TRP A 206 -15.84 -1.05 -8.59
C TRP A 206 -15.04 -1.37 -9.85
N LEU A 207 -14.10 -0.49 -10.24
CA LEU A 207 -13.21 -0.74 -11.37
C LEU A 207 -12.29 -1.95 -11.12
N ALA A 208 -11.74 -2.07 -9.90
CA ALA A 208 -10.90 -3.20 -9.51
C ALA A 208 -11.67 -4.52 -9.60
N ASP A 209 -12.90 -4.57 -9.07
CA ASP A 209 -13.78 -5.75 -9.15
C ASP A 209 -14.08 -6.14 -10.61
N ARG A 210 -14.21 -5.17 -11.53
CA ARG A 210 -14.38 -5.45 -12.96
C ARG A 210 -13.13 -6.01 -13.62
N VAL A 211 -11.95 -5.50 -13.26
CA VAL A 211 -10.67 -6.02 -13.79
C VAL A 211 -10.47 -7.47 -13.35
N ASP A 212 -10.81 -7.81 -12.11
CA ASP A 212 -10.76 -9.20 -11.61
C ASP A 212 -11.68 -10.14 -12.40
N GLU A 213 -12.90 -9.70 -12.73
CA GLU A 213 -13.86 -10.48 -13.53
C GLU A 213 -13.45 -10.60 -15.02
N ALA A 214 -12.86 -9.55 -15.59
CA ALA A 214 -12.33 -9.61 -16.95
C ALA A 214 -11.15 -10.59 -17.03
N LEU A 215 -10.27 -10.58 -16.03
CA LEU A 215 -9.17 -11.52 -15.91
C LEU A 215 -9.66 -12.96 -15.71
N SER A 216 -10.72 -13.18 -14.93
CA SER A 216 -11.28 -14.52 -14.74
C SER A 216 -11.92 -15.06 -16.03
N SER A 217 -12.65 -14.23 -16.77
CA SER A 217 -13.28 -14.59 -18.05
C SER A 217 -12.23 -14.90 -19.12
N TYR A 218 -11.19 -14.07 -19.24
CA TYR A 218 -10.06 -14.31 -20.16
C TYR A 218 -9.35 -15.63 -19.88
N ARG A 219 -9.15 -15.98 -18.60
CA ARG A 219 -8.56 -17.27 -18.19
C ARG A 219 -9.43 -18.46 -18.60
N ALA A 220 -10.75 -18.34 -18.40
CA ALA A 220 -11.71 -19.38 -18.77
C ALA A 220 -11.73 -19.62 -20.29
N GLU A 221 -11.74 -18.55 -21.10
CA GLU A 221 -11.69 -18.65 -22.56
C GLU A 221 -10.37 -19.21 -23.09
N HIS A 222 -9.24 -18.84 -22.47
CA HIS A 222 -7.91 -19.26 -22.91
C HIS A 222 -7.41 -20.55 -22.24
N SER A 223 -8.25 -21.26 -21.47
CA SER A 223 -7.92 -22.52 -20.77
C SER A 223 -6.64 -22.43 -19.93
N ILE A 224 -6.38 -21.27 -19.33
CA ILE A 224 -5.19 -21.03 -18.50
C ILE A 224 -5.46 -21.59 -17.10
N GLN A 225 -4.90 -22.77 -16.79
CA GLN A 225 -5.05 -23.44 -15.48
C GLN A 225 -4.26 -22.77 -14.34
N ALA A 226 -3.38 -21.83 -14.65
CA ALA A 226 -2.59 -21.13 -13.65
C ALA A 226 -3.46 -20.17 -12.83
N THR A 227 -3.55 -20.42 -11.52
CA THR A 227 -4.18 -19.52 -10.56
C THR A 227 -3.34 -18.25 -10.42
N TRP A 228 -3.82 -17.13 -10.94
CA TRP A 228 -3.36 -15.80 -10.53
C TRP A 228 -4.14 -15.41 -9.26
N PRO A 229 -3.51 -15.39 -8.07
CA PRO A 229 -4.24 -15.18 -6.83
C PRO A 229 -4.32 -13.69 -6.53
N THR A 230 -5.49 -13.07 -6.73
CA THR A 230 -5.76 -11.72 -6.21
C THR A 230 -6.24 -11.75 -4.74
N ARG A 231 -6.66 -12.91 -4.22
CA ARG A 231 -6.88 -13.18 -2.78
C ARG A 231 -6.43 -14.60 -2.41
N GLU A 232 -5.66 -14.75 -1.35
CA GLU A 232 -5.21 -16.06 -0.86
C GLU A 232 -6.37 -16.84 -0.23
N ARG A 233 -6.55 -18.11 -0.59
CA ARG A 233 -7.53 -19.02 0.02
C ARG A 233 -6.80 -20.16 0.70
N VAL A 234 -6.80 -20.14 2.02
CA VAL A 234 -6.02 -21.08 2.84
C VAL A 234 -6.95 -22.13 3.43
N VAL A 235 -6.81 -23.37 2.95
CA VAL A 235 -7.56 -24.51 3.46
C VAL A 235 -6.77 -25.18 4.59
N VAL A 236 -7.34 -25.26 5.79
CA VAL A 236 -6.75 -25.97 6.93
C VAL A 236 -7.45 -27.31 7.10
N ALA A 237 -6.73 -28.42 6.91
CA ALA A 237 -7.28 -29.74 7.08
C ALA A 237 -7.24 -30.19 8.55
N LEU A 238 -8.41 -30.55 9.09
CA LEU A 238 -8.59 -30.96 10.48
C LEU A 238 -8.96 -32.44 10.56
N THR A 239 -8.09 -33.23 11.21
CA THR A 239 -8.18 -34.70 11.27
C THR A 239 -8.74 -35.26 12.58
N GLY A 240 -9.23 -34.44 13.50
CA GLY A 240 -9.78 -34.92 14.79
C GLY A 240 -8.81 -34.84 15.99
N GLY A 241 -7.53 -34.53 15.78
CA GLY A 241 -6.50 -34.50 16.85
C GLY A 241 -6.33 -33.16 17.59
N PRO A 242 -5.56 -33.14 18.70
CA PRO A 242 -5.27 -31.95 19.50
C PRO A 242 -4.43 -30.89 18.77
N GLU A 243 -3.82 -31.24 17.63
CA GLU A 243 -3.05 -30.31 16.78
C GLU A 243 -3.91 -29.26 16.04
N GLN A 244 -5.24 -29.42 16.01
CA GLN A 244 -6.16 -28.57 15.25
C GLN A 244 -6.09 -27.09 15.62
N GLU A 245 -5.97 -26.77 16.90
CA GLU A 245 -5.86 -25.36 17.32
C GLU A 245 -4.60 -24.70 16.76
N THR A 246 -3.47 -25.41 16.78
CA THR A 246 -2.21 -24.91 16.23
C THR A 246 -2.30 -24.74 14.71
N LEU A 247 -2.95 -25.68 14.03
CA LEU A 247 -3.17 -25.62 12.58
C LEU A 247 -4.09 -24.46 12.19
N LEU A 248 -5.19 -24.26 12.92
CA LEU A 248 -6.13 -23.17 12.69
C LEU A 248 -5.49 -21.80 12.92
N ARG A 249 -4.78 -21.62 14.04
CA ARG A 249 -4.09 -20.35 14.32
C ARG A 249 -2.99 -20.05 13.31
N ARG A 250 -2.25 -21.07 12.87
CA ARG A 250 -1.22 -20.90 11.84
C ARG A 250 -1.81 -20.65 10.46
N GLY A 251 -2.89 -21.34 10.11
CA GLY A 251 -3.66 -21.08 8.88
C GLY A 251 -4.26 -19.68 8.85
N ALA A 252 -4.84 -19.22 9.95
CA ALA A 252 -5.36 -17.85 10.09
C ALA A 252 -4.28 -16.79 9.91
N ARG A 253 -3.08 -17.03 10.48
CA ARG A 253 -1.93 -16.14 10.28
C ARG A 253 -1.45 -16.12 8.84
N VAL A 254 -1.52 -17.24 8.12
CA VAL A 254 -1.20 -17.28 6.69
C VAL A 254 -2.25 -16.51 5.89
N ALA A 255 -3.55 -16.78 6.11
CA ALA A 255 -4.64 -16.09 5.43
C ALA A 255 -4.66 -14.57 5.69
N GLY A 256 -4.31 -14.14 6.91
CA GLY A 256 -4.34 -12.73 7.32
C GLY A 256 -3.29 -11.82 6.69
N ARG A 257 -2.24 -12.37 6.05
CA ARG A 257 -1.13 -11.57 5.48
C ARG A 257 -1.47 -10.81 4.20
N GLY A 258 -2.58 -11.15 3.53
CA GLY A 258 -3.01 -10.52 2.27
C GLY A 258 -4.52 -10.33 2.15
N GLY A 259 -5.26 -10.26 3.27
CA GLY A 259 -6.72 -10.21 3.24
C GLY A 259 -7.37 -11.49 2.66
N GLY A 260 -6.69 -12.63 2.84
CA GLY A 260 -7.10 -13.93 2.36
C GLY A 260 -8.17 -14.58 3.24
N GLN A 261 -8.85 -15.60 2.69
CA GLN A 261 -9.94 -16.31 3.35
C GLN A 261 -9.41 -17.59 4.01
N LEU A 262 -9.75 -17.77 5.29
CA LEU A 262 -9.47 -18.99 6.05
C LEU A 262 -10.64 -19.97 5.88
N ILE A 263 -10.34 -21.20 5.45
CA ILE A 263 -11.35 -22.26 5.30
C ILE A 263 -10.88 -23.49 6.05
N ALA A 264 -11.54 -23.85 7.14
CA ALA A 264 -11.28 -25.09 7.87
C ALA A 264 -12.10 -26.24 7.28
N VAL A 265 -11.44 -27.34 6.92
CA VAL A 265 -12.12 -28.56 6.44
C VAL A 265 -11.89 -29.71 7.39
N GLN A 266 -12.97 -30.24 7.96
CA GLN A 266 -12.95 -31.47 8.73
C GLN A 266 -13.41 -32.63 7.85
N VAL A 267 -12.57 -33.67 7.72
CA VAL A 267 -12.94 -34.87 6.96
C VAL A 267 -13.41 -35.97 7.91
N VAL A 268 -14.62 -36.47 7.67
CA VAL A 268 -15.21 -37.59 8.41
C VAL A 268 -15.11 -38.85 7.54
N PRO A 269 -14.42 -39.92 8.00
CA PRO A 269 -14.38 -41.18 7.28
C PRO A 269 -15.77 -41.84 7.21
N ASP A 270 -16.08 -42.52 6.10
CA ASP A 270 -17.35 -43.24 5.89
C ASP A 270 -17.58 -44.40 6.89
N THR A 271 -16.51 -44.86 7.55
CA THR A 271 -16.55 -45.93 8.57
C THR A 271 -16.97 -45.41 9.95
N GLY A 272 -18.11 -44.72 10.03
CA GLY A 272 -18.82 -44.43 11.28
C GLY A 272 -18.15 -43.43 12.25
N LEU A 273 -18.98 -42.76 13.03
CA LEU A 273 -18.69 -41.70 14.02
C LEU A 273 -17.78 -42.10 15.22
N ARG A 274 -16.98 -43.17 15.14
CA ARG A 274 -16.30 -43.73 16.32
C ARG A 274 -14.98 -43.07 16.72
N ASP A 275 -14.32 -42.32 15.83
CA ASP A 275 -12.95 -41.82 16.08
C ASP A 275 -12.81 -40.30 16.26
N ILE A 276 -13.90 -39.52 16.15
CA ILE A 276 -13.85 -38.06 16.33
C ILE A 276 -14.65 -37.68 17.57
N ASP A 277 -13.96 -37.18 18.60
CA ASP A 277 -14.60 -36.62 19.78
C ASP A 277 -15.44 -35.39 19.39
N PRO A 278 -16.77 -35.40 19.60
CA PRO A 278 -17.66 -34.29 19.26
C PRO A 278 -17.36 -33.00 20.04
N ALA A 279 -16.55 -33.06 21.11
CA ALA A 279 -16.04 -31.87 21.78
C ALA A 279 -14.98 -31.13 20.92
N HIS A 280 -14.05 -31.86 20.29
CA HIS A 280 -13.00 -31.26 19.46
C HIS A 280 -13.56 -30.63 18.17
N ALA A 281 -14.57 -31.24 17.56
CA ALA A 281 -15.24 -30.68 16.38
C ALA A 281 -15.95 -29.35 16.69
N ARG A 282 -16.60 -29.25 17.85
CA ARG A 282 -17.24 -28.00 18.32
C ARG A 282 -16.22 -26.91 18.63
N SER A 283 -15.13 -27.27 19.29
CA SER A 283 -14.04 -26.33 19.60
C SER A 283 -13.38 -25.78 18.33
N ALA A 284 -13.08 -26.65 17.36
CA ALA A 284 -12.50 -26.24 16.08
C ALA A 284 -13.43 -25.33 15.27
N ARG A 285 -14.74 -25.61 15.26
CA ARG A 285 -15.73 -24.74 14.62
C ARG A 285 -15.78 -23.36 15.29
N SER A 286 -15.88 -23.30 16.62
CA SER A 286 -15.86 -22.03 17.37
C SER A 286 -14.61 -21.22 17.08
N LEU A 287 -13.43 -21.86 17.17
CA LEU A 287 -12.16 -21.19 16.93
C LEU A 287 -12.01 -20.72 15.48
N THR A 288 -12.57 -21.45 14.51
CA THR A 288 -12.56 -21.02 13.10
C THR A 288 -13.40 -19.76 12.92
N THR A 289 -14.58 -19.70 13.54
CA THR A 289 -15.44 -18.51 13.53
C THR A 289 -14.78 -17.32 14.24
N ASP A 290 -14.15 -17.54 15.39
CA ASP A 290 -13.42 -16.51 16.14
C ASP A 290 -12.24 -15.92 15.34
N LEU A 291 -11.64 -16.72 14.45
CA LEU A 291 -10.58 -16.32 13.53
C LEU A 291 -11.11 -15.74 12.20
N GLY A 292 -12.42 -15.56 12.07
CA GLY A 292 -13.05 -14.99 10.86
C GLY A 292 -13.06 -15.92 9.65
N GLY A 293 -12.94 -17.24 9.85
CA GLY A 293 -12.93 -18.25 8.79
C GLY A 293 -14.24 -19.05 8.66
N GLU A 294 -14.35 -19.81 7.57
CA GLU A 294 -15.47 -20.72 7.30
C GLU A 294 -15.12 -22.15 7.69
N PHE A 295 -16.08 -22.90 8.25
CA PHE A 295 -15.89 -24.29 8.67
C PHE A 295 -16.76 -25.25 7.85
N HIS A 296 -16.13 -26.21 7.19
CA HIS A 296 -16.78 -27.23 6.37
C HIS A 296 -16.52 -28.64 6.90
N THR A 297 -17.49 -29.52 6.70
CA THR A 297 -17.36 -30.94 7.01
C THR A 297 -17.58 -31.73 5.72
N VAL A 298 -16.60 -32.58 5.37
CA VAL A 298 -16.60 -33.37 4.14
C VAL A 298 -16.52 -34.84 4.51
N THR A 299 -17.28 -35.69 3.84
CA THR A 299 -17.25 -37.15 4.02
C THR A 299 -16.42 -37.79 2.91
N GLY A 300 -15.52 -38.72 3.26
CA GLY A 300 -14.72 -39.40 2.24
C GLY A 300 -14.04 -40.67 2.76
N THR A 301 -13.89 -41.66 1.88
CA THR A 301 -13.22 -42.95 2.19
C THR A 301 -11.71 -42.81 2.37
N ASN A 302 -11.09 -41.83 1.72
CA ASN A 302 -9.68 -41.46 1.90
C ASN A 302 -9.58 -39.97 2.27
N VAL A 303 -9.01 -39.71 3.44
CA VAL A 303 -8.87 -38.35 4.00
C VAL A 303 -8.03 -37.45 3.09
N GLY A 304 -6.95 -37.96 2.50
CA GLY A 304 -6.06 -37.17 1.66
C GLY A 304 -6.70 -36.72 0.34
N SER A 305 -7.41 -37.63 -0.34
CA SER A 305 -8.12 -37.29 -1.57
C SER A 305 -9.31 -36.36 -1.30
N ALA A 306 -10.06 -36.58 -0.21
CA ALA A 306 -11.17 -35.71 0.17
C ALA A 306 -10.72 -34.27 0.49
N ILE A 307 -9.55 -34.10 1.13
CA ILE A 307 -8.95 -32.76 1.33
C ILE A 307 -8.62 -32.10 0.00
N LEU A 308 -8.02 -32.85 -0.93
CA LEU A 308 -7.62 -32.33 -2.25
C LEU A 308 -8.83 -31.94 -3.11
N ASP A 309 -9.86 -32.79 -3.15
CA ASP A 309 -11.07 -32.52 -3.91
C ASP A 309 -11.81 -31.30 -3.37
N PHE A 310 -11.89 -31.18 -2.03
CA PHE A 310 -12.43 -29.99 -1.39
C PHE A 310 -11.58 -28.75 -1.70
N ALA A 311 -10.26 -28.82 -1.53
CA ALA A 311 -9.36 -27.70 -1.78
C ALA A 311 -9.45 -27.17 -3.22
N ARG A 312 -9.60 -28.06 -4.21
CA ARG A 312 -9.83 -27.69 -5.60
C ARG A 312 -11.20 -27.06 -5.80
N SER A 313 -12.26 -27.59 -5.17
CA SER A 313 -13.62 -27.04 -5.29
C SER A 313 -13.74 -25.60 -4.80
N VAL A 314 -12.91 -25.21 -3.82
CA VAL A 314 -12.88 -23.84 -3.28
C VAL A 314 -11.77 -22.97 -3.91
N ASN A 315 -11.03 -23.49 -4.89
CA ASN A 315 -9.86 -22.84 -5.50
C ASN A 315 -8.83 -22.38 -4.44
N ALA A 316 -8.45 -23.29 -3.56
CA ALA A 316 -7.45 -23.02 -2.53
C ALA A 316 -6.07 -22.75 -3.16
N SER A 317 -5.42 -21.67 -2.74
CA SER A 317 -4.02 -21.41 -3.10
C SER A 317 -3.06 -22.20 -2.20
N GLN A 318 -3.50 -22.58 -1.01
CA GLN A 318 -2.68 -23.26 -0.03
C GLN A 318 -3.49 -24.24 0.85
N ILE A 319 -2.88 -25.37 1.17
CA ILE A 319 -3.41 -26.37 2.12
C ILE A 319 -2.46 -26.46 3.32
N VAL A 320 -2.99 -26.34 4.52
CA VAL A 320 -2.27 -26.52 5.78
C VAL A 320 -2.62 -27.88 6.38
N ILE A 321 -1.62 -28.72 6.58
CA ILE A 321 -1.75 -30.06 7.19
C ILE A 321 -0.80 -30.24 8.38
N GLY A 322 -1.22 -31.00 9.38
CA GLY A 322 -0.36 -31.38 10.50
C GLY A 322 0.55 -32.57 10.17
N ALA A 323 1.80 -32.52 10.64
CA ALA A 323 2.67 -33.70 10.63
C ALA A 323 2.14 -34.73 11.66
N SER A 324 1.60 -35.87 11.22
CA SER A 324 0.99 -36.84 12.14
C SER A 324 2.02 -37.53 13.04
N SER A 325 1.68 -37.76 14.31
CA SER A 325 2.49 -38.42 15.34
C SER A 325 2.24 -39.94 15.45
N ARG A 326 2.13 -40.67 14.33
CA ARG A 326 1.91 -42.13 14.36
C ARG A 326 3.22 -42.93 14.53
N THR A 327 3.14 -44.00 15.34
CA THR A 327 4.26 -44.88 15.71
C THR A 327 4.91 -45.54 14.48
N ARG A 328 6.23 -45.76 14.51
CA ARG A 328 7.05 -46.20 13.34
C ARG A 328 6.53 -47.42 12.59
N TRP A 329 5.79 -48.33 13.25
CA TRP A 329 5.24 -49.54 12.64
C TRP A 329 3.87 -49.34 11.95
N GLN A 330 3.06 -48.37 12.40
CA GLN A 330 1.78 -48.04 11.74
C GLN A 330 1.97 -47.31 10.41
N ARG A 331 3.15 -46.70 10.21
CA ARG A 331 3.59 -46.10 8.93
C ARG A 331 3.86 -47.13 7.82
N LEU A 332 4.09 -48.40 8.16
CA LEU A 332 4.40 -49.43 7.17
C LEU A 332 3.14 -50.01 6.50
N TRP A 333 1.95 -49.82 7.07
CA TRP A 333 0.69 -50.47 6.62
C TRP A 333 -0.42 -49.51 6.17
N SER A 334 -0.27 -48.19 6.30
CA SER A 334 -1.25 -47.22 5.78
C SER A 334 -0.57 -46.03 5.13
N GLY A 335 -0.98 -45.69 3.90
CA GLY A 335 -0.50 -44.51 3.19
C GLY A 335 -0.84 -43.24 3.98
N GLY A 336 0.16 -42.40 4.24
CA GLY A 336 -0.03 -41.20 5.05
C GLY A 336 -0.90 -40.17 4.34
N VAL A 337 -1.83 -39.55 5.08
CA VAL A 337 -2.65 -38.42 4.59
C VAL A 337 -1.75 -37.31 4.02
N GLY A 338 -0.63 -37.00 4.70
CA GLY A 338 0.33 -36.00 4.22
C GLY A 338 1.05 -36.38 2.94
N GLU A 339 1.38 -37.66 2.73
CA GLU A 339 2.02 -38.14 1.49
C GLU A 339 1.02 -38.10 0.32
N THR A 340 -0.24 -38.46 0.57
CA THR A 340 -1.32 -38.39 -0.41
C THR A 340 -1.62 -36.95 -0.82
N VAL A 341 -1.67 -36.01 0.15
CA VAL A 341 -1.90 -34.59 -0.12
C VAL A 341 -0.72 -33.96 -0.86
N VAL A 342 0.54 -34.24 -0.46
CA VAL A 342 1.73 -33.68 -1.13
C VAL A 342 1.92 -34.24 -2.54
N SER A 343 1.66 -35.53 -2.75
CA SER A 343 1.78 -36.13 -4.10
C SER A 343 0.62 -35.73 -5.03
N GLY A 344 -0.55 -35.40 -4.48
CA GLY A 344 -1.75 -35.04 -5.25
C GLY A 344 -2.07 -33.54 -5.30
N SER A 345 -1.29 -32.65 -4.68
CA SER A 345 -1.61 -31.23 -4.57
C SER A 345 -1.51 -30.45 -5.89
N GLY A 346 -0.73 -30.94 -6.86
CA GLY A 346 -0.48 -30.21 -8.10
C GLY A 346 0.11 -28.83 -7.79
N ASP A 347 -0.56 -27.78 -8.25
CA ASP A 347 -0.15 -26.37 -8.06
C ASP A 347 -0.57 -25.77 -6.71
N ILE A 348 -1.31 -26.52 -5.87
CA ILE A 348 -1.72 -26.03 -4.55
C ILE A 348 -0.55 -26.19 -3.58
N ASN A 349 -0.14 -25.09 -2.94
CA ASN A 349 0.97 -25.12 -1.98
C ASN A 349 0.58 -25.91 -0.72
N VAL A 350 1.39 -26.87 -0.29
CA VAL A 350 1.13 -27.66 0.92
C VAL A 350 2.07 -27.23 2.04
N LEU A 351 1.53 -26.64 3.10
CA LEU A 351 2.27 -26.27 4.31
C LEU A 351 2.09 -27.33 5.39
N MET A 352 3.18 -28.02 5.71
CA MET A 352 3.21 -29.00 6.79
C MET A 352 3.67 -28.35 8.09
N VAL A 353 2.83 -28.43 9.13
CA VAL A 353 3.11 -27.82 10.44
C VAL A 353 3.52 -28.90 11.43
N THR A 354 4.75 -28.78 11.95
CA THR A 354 5.24 -29.57 13.08
C THR A 354 4.76 -28.95 14.39
N HIS A 355 4.37 -29.78 15.36
CA HIS A 355 3.89 -29.35 16.68
C HIS A 355 4.83 -29.86 17.78
N ALA A 356 4.94 -29.11 18.89
CA ALA A 356 5.99 -29.24 19.92
C ALA A 356 6.14 -30.63 20.56
N ARG A 357 5.16 -31.53 20.43
CA ARG A 357 5.25 -32.93 20.92
C ARG A 357 5.91 -33.90 19.94
N ALA A 358 6.21 -33.50 18.70
CA ALA A 358 6.98 -34.32 17.75
C ALA A 358 8.48 -34.41 18.09
N HIS A 359 8.98 -33.53 18.97
CA HIS A 359 10.41 -33.46 19.32
C HIS A 359 10.88 -34.44 20.40
N ALA A 360 9.98 -35.13 21.11
CA ALA A 360 10.36 -35.91 22.29
C ALA A 360 11.07 -37.26 21.99
N GLU A 361 11.06 -37.78 20.75
CA GLU A 361 11.55 -39.15 20.47
C GLU A 361 12.60 -39.28 19.35
N SER A 362 13.22 -38.18 18.89
CA SER A 362 14.12 -38.21 17.74
C SER A 362 15.56 -37.74 18.04
N LEU A 363 16.13 -38.16 19.17
CA LEU A 363 17.55 -38.01 19.46
C LEU A 363 18.24 -39.38 19.53
N SER A 364 18.42 -40.03 18.37
CA SER A 364 19.55 -40.94 18.14
C SER A 364 19.63 -41.34 16.67
N GLY A 365 20.76 -41.02 16.03
CA GLY A 365 21.07 -41.49 14.69
C GLY A 365 22.05 -40.59 13.96
N ARG A 366 23.35 -40.73 14.27
CA ARG A 366 24.43 -40.28 13.39
C ARG A 366 24.24 -40.89 12.00
N SER A 367 23.74 -40.08 11.05
CA SER A 367 23.64 -40.46 9.65
C SER A 367 25.01 -40.27 8.99
N THR A 368 25.82 -41.32 9.02
CA THR A 368 26.81 -41.49 7.96
C THR A 368 26.09 -42.04 6.74
N SER A 369 26.28 -41.37 5.61
CA SER A 369 25.80 -41.70 4.28
C SER A 369 26.39 -43.02 3.77
N SER A 370 25.96 -44.14 4.36
CA SER A 370 26.22 -45.46 3.82
C SER A 370 24.94 -46.00 3.19
N ILE A 371 25.06 -46.47 1.95
CA ILE A 371 24.06 -47.30 1.28
C ILE A 371 23.53 -48.31 2.32
N GLY A 372 22.22 -48.28 2.60
CA GLY A 372 21.67 -48.94 3.79
C GLY A 372 22.15 -50.39 3.95
N ALA A 373 22.53 -50.78 5.17
CA ALA A 373 23.19 -52.05 5.48
C ALA A 373 22.52 -53.29 4.85
N ARG A 374 21.19 -53.28 4.70
CA ARG A 374 20.43 -54.32 3.99
C ARG A 374 20.81 -54.45 2.52
N ARG A 375 20.99 -53.34 1.82
CA ARG A 375 21.32 -53.31 0.40
C ARG A 375 22.76 -53.80 0.16
N GLN A 376 23.68 -53.47 1.09
CA GLN A 376 25.03 -54.01 1.08
C GLN A 376 25.06 -55.52 1.37
N LEU A 377 24.23 -56.00 2.30
CA LEU A 377 24.06 -57.42 2.57
C LEU A 377 23.52 -58.19 1.34
N TYR A 378 22.49 -57.67 0.67
CA TYR A 378 21.98 -58.26 -0.58
C TYR A 378 23.03 -58.27 -1.69
N GLY A 379 23.85 -57.23 -1.77
CA GLY A 379 24.99 -57.18 -2.68
C GLY A 379 26.00 -58.30 -2.46
N TRP A 380 26.42 -58.52 -1.22
CA TRP A 380 27.36 -59.59 -0.86
C TRP A 380 26.76 -60.99 -1.06
N LEU A 381 25.47 -61.14 -0.76
CA LEU A 381 24.75 -62.39 -0.99
C LEU A 381 24.67 -62.70 -2.49
N LEU A 382 24.36 -61.70 -3.32
CA LEU A 382 24.33 -61.86 -4.78
C LEU A 382 25.72 -62.15 -5.36
N SER A 383 26.77 -61.51 -4.83
CA SER A 383 28.16 -61.75 -5.24
C SER A 383 28.60 -63.20 -5.04
N THR A 384 28.20 -63.81 -3.93
CA THR A 384 28.67 -65.15 -3.54
C THR A 384 27.73 -66.24 -4.04
N ALA A 385 26.45 -66.15 -3.67
CA ALA A 385 25.44 -67.13 -4.08
C ALA A 385 25.13 -67.06 -5.58
N GLY A 386 25.13 -65.86 -6.16
CA GLY A 386 24.89 -65.67 -7.59
C GLY A 386 25.99 -66.27 -8.46
N VAL A 387 27.26 -66.08 -8.10
CA VAL A 387 28.39 -66.70 -8.82
C VAL A 387 28.31 -68.22 -8.70
N ALA A 388 28.08 -68.76 -7.50
CA ALA A 388 27.98 -70.20 -7.30
C ALA A 388 26.83 -70.83 -8.09
N LEU A 389 25.63 -70.23 -8.05
CA LEU A 389 24.46 -70.70 -8.78
C LEU A 389 24.66 -70.65 -10.30
N LEU A 390 25.23 -69.54 -10.79
CA LEU A 390 25.48 -69.34 -12.21
C LEU A 390 26.50 -70.35 -12.74
N THR A 391 27.55 -70.62 -11.96
CA THR A 391 28.57 -71.62 -12.28
C THR A 391 27.95 -73.01 -12.38
N TRP A 392 27.13 -73.37 -11.39
CA TRP A 392 26.44 -74.66 -11.38
C TRP A 392 25.52 -74.84 -12.60
N LEU A 393 24.79 -73.79 -12.98
CA LEU A 393 23.92 -73.81 -14.16
C LEU A 393 24.73 -73.98 -15.45
N LEU A 394 25.80 -73.20 -15.62
CA LEU A 394 26.66 -73.26 -16.81
C LEU A 394 27.40 -74.59 -16.94
N LEU A 395 27.77 -75.24 -15.84
CA LEU A 395 28.38 -76.57 -15.87
C LEU A 395 27.41 -77.64 -16.41
N ILE A 396 26.12 -77.56 -16.06
CA ILE A 396 25.09 -78.48 -16.56
C ILE A 396 24.83 -78.25 -18.05
N THR A 397 24.90 -77.01 -18.52
CA THR A 397 24.66 -76.63 -19.92
C THR A 397 25.93 -76.47 -20.76
N SER A 398 27.08 -76.91 -20.24
CA SER A 398 28.43 -76.72 -20.83
C SER A 398 28.60 -77.21 -22.27
N HIS A 399 27.69 -78.04 -22.78
CA HIS A 399 27.74 -78.54 -24.16
C HIS A 399 27.11 -77.60 -25.19
N TRP A 400 26.46 -76.52 -24.75
CA TRP A 400 25.68 -75.61 -25.61
C TRP A 400 26.34 -74.24 -25.83
N HIS A 401 27.43 -73.95 -25.12
CA HIS A 401 27.98 -72.61 -25.00
C HIS A 401 29.52 -72.62 -25.01
N ASP A 402 30.11 -71.54 -25.52
CA ASP A 402 31.55 -71.33 -25.58
C ASP A 402 31.97 -70.22 -24.59
N LEU A 403 33.28 -70.17 -24.26
CA LEU A 403 33.89 -69.21 -23.33
C LEU A 403 33.47 -67.74 -23.51
N PRO A 404 33.29 -67.18 -24.74
CA PRO A 404 32.84 -65.80 -24.90
C PRO A 404 31.46 -65.50 -24.31
N LEU A 405 30.51 -66.45 -24.43
CA LEU A 405 29.16 -66.27 -23.91
C LEU A 405 29.17 -66.34 -22.38
N GLU A 406 29.94 -67.24 -21.81
CA GLU A 406 30.10 -67.39 -20.36
C GLU A 406 30.68 -66.12 -19.73
N VAL A 407 31.72 -65.55 -20.35
CA VAL A 407 32.31 -64.26 -19.93
C VAL A 407 31.28 -63.13 -19.89
N LEU A 408 30.40 -63.02 -20.90
CA LEU A 408 29.35 -62.00 -20.93
C LEU A 408 28.28 -62.21 -19.84
N ILE A 409 27.93 -63.46 -19.55
CA ILE A 409 26.94 -63.79 -18.52
C ILE A 409 27.46 -63.45 -17.12
N TYR A 410 28.73 -63.77 -16.82
CA TYR A 410 29.36 -63.35 -15.56
C TYR A 410 29.54 -61.83 -15.47
N LEU A 411 29.69 -61.15 -16.61
CA LEU A 411 29.78 -59.69 -16.64
C LEU A 411 28.43 -59.09 -16.26
N ALA A 412 27.34 -59.60 -16.83
CA ALA A 412 25.98 -59.18 -16.49
C ALA A 412 25.68 -59.35 -14.98
N LEU A 413 26.09 -60.48 -14.38
CA LEU A 413 25.98 -60.70 -12.94
C LEU A 413 26.79 -59.66 -12.13
N THR A 414 28.01 -59.35 -12.56
CA THR A 414 28.86 -58.35 -11.91
C THR A 414 28.22 -56.95 -11.94
N VAL A 415 27.62 -56.58 -13.07
CA VAL A 415 26.88 -55.31 -13.22
C VAL A 415 25.65 -55.28 -12.32
N LEU A 416 24.88 -56.38 -12.26
CA LEU A 416 23.72 -56.49 -11.38
C LEU A 416 24.13 -56.33 -9.91
N THR A 417 25.24 -56.94 -9.50
CA THR A 417 25.79 -56.76 -8.15
C THR A 417 26.24 -55.31 -7.89
N ALA A 418 26.75 -54.59 -8.88
CA ALA A 418 27.09 -53.17 -8.74
C ALA A 418 25.86 -52.29 -8.52
N ILE A 419 24.77 -52.58 -9.25
CA ILE A 419 23.51 -51.86 -9.12
C ILE A 419 22.87 -52.12 -7.75
N VAL A 420 22.90 -53.37 -7.26
CA VAL A 420 22.29 -53.72 -5.97
C VAL A 420 23.22 -53.33 -4.82
N GLY A 421 24.44 -53.86 -4.77
CA GLY A 421 25.36 -53.82 -3.62
C GLY A 421 26.38 -52.68 -3.58
N GLY A 422 26.55 -51.94 -4.68
CA GLY A 422 27.60 -50.93 -4.82
C GLY A 422 28.96 -51.51 -5.24
N LEU A 423 30.01 -50.70 -5.13
CA LEU A 423 31.32 -50.96 -5.74
C LEU A 423 32.02 -52.21 -5.18
N TRP A 424 32.05 -52.38 -3.86
CA TRP A 424 32.82 -53.44 -3.21
C TRP A 424 32.30 -54.85 -3.51
N PRO A 425 30.98 -55.14 -3.39
CA PRO A 425 30.45 -56.45 -3.80
C PRO A 425 30.62 -56.72 -5.29
N ALA A 426 30.56 -55.70 -6.15
CA ALA A 426 30.78 -55.87 -7.59
C ALA A 426 32.23 -56.24 -7.91
N LEU A 427 33.20 -55.57 -7.27
CA LEU A 427 34.61 -55.90 -7.42
C LEU A 427 34.90 -57.33 -6.95
N ALA A 428 34.32 -57.73 -5.81
CA ALA A 428 34.40 -59.11 -5.33
C ALA A 428 33.79 -60.10 -6.33
N THR A 429 32.63 -59.78 -6.91
CA THR A 429 31.97 -60.60 -7.95
C THR A 429 32.86 -60.75 -9.18
N ALA A 430 33.49 -59.68 -9.65
CA ALA A 430 34.37 -59.70 -10.82
C ALA A 430 35.59 -60.62 -10.60
N VAL A 431 36.23 -60.52 -9.43
CA VAL A 431 37.39 -61.36 -9.08
C VAL A 431 36.99 -62.82 -8.95
N LEU A 432 35.89 -63.10 -8.23
CA LEU A 432 35.37 -64.46 -8.06
C LEU A 432 34.97 -65.07 -9.42
N SER A 433 34.29 -64.31 -10.26
CA SER A 433 33.88 -64.75 -11.60
C SER A 433 35.09 -65.05 -12.48
N SER A 434 36.14 -64.21 -12.43
CA SER A 434 37.37 -64.43 -13.20
C SER A 434 38.11 -65.72 -12.76
N LEU A 435 38.18 -65.98 -11.45
CA LEU A 435 38.78 -67.20 -10.92
C LEU A 435 38.01 -68.46 -11.33
N VAL A 436 36.68 -68.40 -11.25
CA VAL A 436 35.79 -69.51 -11.64
C VAL A 436 35.85 -69.76 -13.14
N LEU A 437 35.82 -68.70 -13.96
CA LEU A 437 35.97 -68.79 -15.42
C LEU A 437 37.28 -69.45 -15.80
N ASN A 438 38.39 -69.07 -15.16
CA ASN A 438 39.70 -69.67 -15.42
C ASN A 438 39.74 -71.16 -15.02
N TRP A 439 39.13 -71.53 -13.89
CA TRP A 439 39.19 -72.90 -13.39
C TRP A 439 38.33 -73.89 -14.19
N TYR A 440 37.09 -73.51 -14.52
CA TYR A 440 36.12 -74.44 -15.10
C TYR A 440 36.01 -74.37 -16.61
N PHE A 441 36.29 -73.21 -17.22
CA PHE A 441 35.92 -72.95 -18.61
C PHE A 441 37.11 -72.59 -19.51
N ALA A 442 38.27 -72.21 -18.95
CA ALA A 442 39.50 -71.96 -19.71
C ALA A 442 40.41 -73.21 -19.81
N PRO A 443 40.78 -73.68 -21.00
CA PRO A 443 41.72 -74.80 -21.15
C PRO A 443 43.18 -74.47 -20.74
N PRO A 444 43.90 -75.37 -20.02
CA PRO A 444 43.46 -76.66 -19.49
C PRO A 444 42.59 -76.55 -18.23
N PHE A 445 41.45 -77.25 -18.24
CA PHE A 445 40.46 -77.25 -17.16
C PHE A 445 41.03 -77.78 -15.83
N GLY A 446 40.57 -77.22 -14.71
CA GLY A 446 40.98 -77.63 -13.37
C GLY A 446 42.36 -77.14 -12.95
N THR A 447 42.95 -76.21 -13.70
CA THR A 447 44.22 -75.56 -13.38
C THR A 447 44.07 -74.05 -13.52
N LEU A 448 44.86 -73.27 -12.77
CA LEU A 448 44.88 -71.81 -12.91
C LEU A 448 45.88 -71.34 -14.00
N THR A 449 46.43 -72.27 -14.80
CA THR A 449 47.44 -71.96 -15.81
C THR A 449 46.80 -71.64 -17.15
N ILE A 450 47.05 -70.44 -17.67
CA ILE A 450 46.48 -69.99 -18.95
C ILE A 450 47.44 -70.37 -20.08
N SER A 451 47.09 -71.41 -20.84
CA SER A 451 47.94 -71.93 -21.91
C SER A 451 47.77 -71.18 -23.25
N GLN A 452 46.59 -70.62 -23.49
CA GLN A 452 46.25 -69.94 -24.74
C GLN A 452 46.21 -68.41 -24.56
N PRO A 453 46.91 -67.63 -25.40
CA PRO A 453 46.97 -66.17 -25.26
C PRO A 453 45.60 -65.49 -25.44
N GLN A 454 44.69 -66.09 -26.22
CA GLN A 454 43.33 -65.58 -26.43
C GLN A 454 42.47 -65.61 -25.15
N ASN A 455 42.61 -66.64 -24.30
CA ASN A 455 41.86 -66.75 -23.05
C ASN A 455 42.41 -65.79 -22.00
N ALA A 456 43.73 -65.57 -21.99
CA ALA A 456 44.36 -64.55 -21.16
C ALA A 456 43.82 -63.15 -21.49
N ALA A 457 43.74 -62.82 -22.78
CA ALA A 457 43.20 -61.54 -23.25
C ALA A 457 41.72 -61.36 -22.87
N ALA A 458 40.90 -62.41 -23.01
CA ALA A 458 39.47 -62.37 -22.63
C ALA A 458 39.26 -62.13 -21.13
N LEU A 459 40.03 -62.80 -20.27
CA LEU A 459 39.95 -62.62 -18.81
C LEU A 459 40.42 -61.22 -18.37
N VAL A 460 41.47 -60.69 -18.99
CA VAL A 460 41.95 -59.32 -18.71
C VAL A 460 40.93 -58.28 -19.15
N LEU A 461 40.37 -58.44 -20.36
CA LEU A 461 39.34 -57.55 -20.89
C LEU A 461 38.08 -57.59 -20.02
N PHE A 462 37.68 -58.77 -19.54
CA PHE A 462 36.56 -58.93 -18.62
C PHE A 462 36.74 -58.13 -17.33
N VAL A 463 37.90 -58.25 -16.67
CA VAL A 463 38.19 -57.51 -15.43
C VAL A 463 38.19 -56.00 -15.69
N LEU A 464 38.77 -55.55 -16.81
CA LEU A 464 38.76 -54.14 -17.19
C LEU A 464 37.34 -53.60 -17.40
N VAL A 465 36.51 -54.30 -18.18
CA VAL A 465 35.13 -53.89 -18.45
C VAL A 465 34.30 -53.92 -17.15
N ALA A 466 34.47 -54.94 -16.31
CA ALA A 466 33.80 -55.03 -15.01
C ALA A 466 34.16 -53.85 -14.09
N VAL A 467 35.44 -53.49 -13.99
CA VAL A 467 35.91 -52.34 -13.19
C VAL A 467 35.38 -51.03 -13.78
N SER A 468 35.41 -50.86 -15.10
CA SER A 468 34.87 -49.66 -15.74
C SER A 468 33.38 -49.49 -15.47
N VAL A 469 32.57 -50.55 -15.66
CA VAL A 469 31.12 -50.47 -15.41
C VAL A 469 30.83 -50.23 -13.93
N ALA A 470 31.52 -50.91 -13.01
CA ALA A 470 31.35 -50.68 -11.57
C ALA A 470 31.70 -49.24 -11.16
N THR A 471 32.72 -48.65 -11.78
CA THR A 471 33.15 -47.26 -11.53
C THR A 471 32.15 -46.25 -12.11
N VAL A 472 31.61 -46.50 -13.31
CA VAL A 472 30.57 -45.66 -13.93
C VAL A 472 29.28 -45.67 -13.11
N VAL A 473 28.84 -46.84 -12.63
CA VAL A 473 27.65 -46.96 -11.78
C VAL A 473 27.84 -46.21 -10.45
N HIS A 474 29.01 -46.35 -9.82
CA HIS A 474 29.32 -45.66 -8.57
C HIS A 474 29.41 -44.13 -8.73
N THR A 475 30.00 -43.65 -9.84
CA THR A 475 30.10 -42.22 -10.13
C THR A 475 28.74 -41.60 -10.48
N SER A 476 27.88 -42.32 -11.20
CA SER A 476 26.51 -41.89 -11.48
C SER A 476 25.67 -41.74 -10.20
N ALA A 477 25.81 -42.66 -9.25
CA ALA A 477 25.10 -42.61 -7.98
C ALA A 477 25.55 -41.45 -7.09
N ARG A 478 26.86 -41.15 -7.05
CA ARG A 478 27.40 -39.98 -6.33
C ARG A 478 26.97 -38.65 -6.96
N ARG A 479 27.01 -38.52 -8.29
CA ARG A 479 26.54 -37.31 -8.98
C ARG A 479 25.07 -37.01 -8.67
N ALA A 480 24.23 -38.04 -8.55
CA ALA A 480 22.82 -37.89 -8.21
C ALA A 480 22.58 -37.44 -6.75
N THR A 481 23.47 -37.77 -5.81
CA THR A 481 23.39 -37.27 -4.43
C THR A 481 23.88 -35.84 -4.32
N ASP A 482 24.99 -35.52 -4.99
CA ASP A 482 25.58 -34.17 -4.94
C ASP A 482 24.65 -33.14 -5.60
N ALA A 483 23.98 -33.51 -6.70
CA ALA A 483 22.96 -32.67 -7.34
C ALA A 483 21.75 -32.38 -6.44
N ARG A 484 21.37 -33.31 -5.56
CA ARG A 484 20.25 -33.12 -4.63
C ARG A 484 20.61 -32.18 -3.49
N VAL A 485 21.85 -32.23 -3.00
CA VAL A 485 22.34 -31.30 -1.97
C VAL A 485 22.40 -29.89 -2.54
N ALA A 486 22.97 -29.71 -3.74
CA ALA A 486 23.01 -28.41 -4.42
C ALA A 486 21.60 -27.84 -4.69
N GLN A 487 20.64 -28.69 -5.07
CA GLN A 487 19.23 -28.28 -5.23
C GLN A 487 18.57 -27.90 -3.90
N HIS A 488 18.93 -28.53 -2.79
CA HIS A 488 18.38 -28.21 -1.48
C HIS A 488 18.89 -26.86 -0.97
N ASP A 489 20.20 -26.60 -1.11
CA ASP A 489 20.82 -25.33 -0.73
C ASP A 489 20.27 -24.16 -1.55
N SER A 490 20.10 -24.34 -2.87
CA SER A 490 19.48 -23.32 -3.73
C SER A 490 18.03 -23.01 -3.34
N ARG A 491 17.29 -24.00 -2.81
CA ARG A 491 15.89 -23.83 -2.39
C ARG A 491 15.80 -23.12 -1.04
N ILE A 492 16.71 -23.39 -0.12
CA ILE A 492 16.84 -22.65 1.15
C ILE A 492 17.15 -21.18 0.87
N LEU A 493 18.04 -20.89 -0.09
CA LEU A 493 18.35 -19.52 -0.50
C LEU A 493 17.15 -18.81 -1.17
N ALA A 494 16.35 -19.53 -1.97
CA ALA A 494 15.13 -18.99 -2.56
C ALA A 494 14.04 -18.71 -1.49
N ASP A 495 13.89 -19.61 -0.52
CA ASP A 495 12.94 -19.44 0.59
C ASP A 495 13.34 -18.28 1.52
N LEU A 496 14.65 -18.04 1.69
CA LEU A 496 15.19 -16.86 2.39
C LEU A 496 14.85 -15.56 1.66
N ALA A 497 15.10 -15.49 0.35
CA ALA A 497 14.76 -14.31 -0.43
C ALA A 497 13.26 -14.00 -0.38
N HIS A 498 12.41 -15.03 -0.36
CA HIS A 498 10.97 -14.87 -0.31
C HIS A 498 10.46 -14.47 1.10
N SER A 499 11.03 -15.04 2.18
CA SER A 499 10.66 -14.67 3.54
C SER A 499 11.06 -13.23 3.89
N MET A 500 12.16 -12.75 3.31
CA MET A 500 12.66 -11.38 3.49
C MET A 500 11.80 -10.31 2.79
N MET A 501 11.11 -10.65 1.70
CA MET A 501 10.21 -9.70 1.03
C MET A 501 8.91 -9.42 1.80
N LEU A 502 8.56 -10.28 2.76
CA LEU A 502 7.27 -10.29 3.43
C LEU A 502 7.36 -9.94 4.93
N ALA A 503 8.55 -9.71 5.47
CA ALA A 503 8.75 -9.35 6.87
C ALA A 503 8.65 -7.84 7.08
N GLU A 504 7.88 -7.41 8.09
CA GLU A 504 7.81 -5.99 8.52
C GLU A 504 9.16 -5.50 9.03
N ASP A 505 9.87 -6.35 9.79
CA ASP A 505 11.27 -6.15 10.20
C ASP A 505 12.14 -7.32 9.68
N PRO A 506 12.92 -7.11 8.61
CA PRO A 506 13.67 -8.19 7.95
C PRO A 506 14.94 -8.61 8.72
N LEU A 507 15.57 -7.70 9.48
CA LEU A 507 16.81 -7.99 10.22
C LEU A 507 16.61 -9.01 11.38
N PRO A 508 15.61 -8.85 12.28
CA PRO A 508 15.34 -9.83 13.34
C PRO A 508 14.93 -11.20 12.79
N ALA A 509 14.16 -11.23 11.70
CA ALA A 509 13.76 -12.46 11.04
C ALA A 509 14.96 -13.22 10.48
N LEU A 510 15.92 -12.51 9.87
CA LEU A 510 17.16 -13.09 9.36
C LEU A 510 18.00 -13.69 10.49
N LEU A 511 18.16 -12.98 11.62
CA LEU A 511 18.91 -13.51 12.77
C LEU A 511 18.25 -14.74 13.38
N GLN A 512 16.92 -14.73 13.52
CA GLN A 512 16.15 -15.87 14.01
C GLN A 512 16.31 -17.09 13.10
N GLN A 513 16.24 -16.89 11.79
CA GLN A 513 16.37 -17.97 10.81
C GLN A 513 17.80 -18.51 10.73
N ALA A 514 18.81 -17.63 10.84
CA ALA A 514 20.21 -18.06 10.98
C ALA A 514 20.39 -18.92 12.23
N ARG A 515 19.83 -18.51 13.38
CA ARG A 515 19.87 -19.32 14.61
C ARG A 515 19.26 -20.71 14.40
N ASP A 516 18.09 -20.78 13.79
CA ASP A 516 17.35 -22.03 13.60
C ASP A 516 18.05 -22.99 12.61
N ILE A 517 18.62 -22.47 11.51
CA ILE A 517 19.31 -23.29 10.48
C ILE A 517 20.66 -23.79 10.99
N PHE A 518 21.40 -22.96 11.71
CA PHE A 518 22.70 -23.32 12.27
C PHE A 518 22.57 -24.05 13.61
N ALA A 519 21.36 -24.19 14.15
CA ALA A 519 21.09 -24.74 15.49
C ALA A 519 21.95 -24.07 16.57
N ALA A 520 22.14 -22.76 16.45
CA ALA A 520 22.94 -21.95 17.35
C ALA A 520 22.13 -21.59 18.60
N ASP A 521 22.79 -21.40 19.74
CA ASP A 521 22.18 -20.90 20.98
C ASP A 521 21.77 -19.42 20.85
N GLY A 522 22.48 -18.66 20.00
CA GLY A 522 22.16 -17.28 19.68
C GLY A 522 22.74 -16.78 18.36
N ALA A 523 22.11 -15.77 17.78
CA ALA A 523 22.59 -15.03 16.61
C ALA A 523 22.50 -13.53 16.88
N ALA A 524 23.57 -12.79 16.60
CA ALA A 524 23.65 -11.36 16.85
C ALA A 524 24.35 -10.62 15.72
N LEU A 525 23.86 -9.41 15.44
CA LEU A 525 24.54 -8.43 14.61
C LEU A 525 25.25 -7.42 15.53
N VAL A 526 26.54 -7.22 15.33
CA VAL A 526 27.38 -6.39 16.21
C VAL A 526 28.16 -5.36 15.41
N HIS A 527 28.45 -4.22 16.03
CA HIS A 527 29.27 -3.19 15.39
C HIS A 527 30.74 -3.61 15.37
N ARG A 528 31.44 -3.32 14.28
CA ARG A 528 32.86 -3.62 14.12
C ARG A 528 33.70 -2.47 14.71
N SER A 529 34.50 -2.75 15.73
CA SER A 529 35.50 -1.79 16.22
C SER A 529 36.78 -1.87 15.36
N ARG A 530 37.46 -0.72 15.17
CA ARG A 530 38.67 -0.56 14.33
C ARG A 530 39.89 -1.40 14.79
N GLY A 531 39.78 -2.20 15.85
CA GLY A 531 40.82 -3.10 16.35
C GLY A 531 40.54 -4.60 16.14
N GLY A 532 39.48 -4.99 15.43
CA GLY A 532 39.10 -6.40 15.28
C GLY A 532 38.41 -7.00 16.52
N THR A 533 38.22 -6.21 17.57
CA THR A 533 37.34 -6.51 18.70
C THR A 533 35.88 -6.26 18.31
N LEU A 534 35.00 -7.17 18.72
CA LEU A 534 33.57 -7.03 18.48
C LEU A 534 33.02 -5.92 19.39
N GLY A 535 32.30 -4.95 18.83
CA GLY A 535 31.68 -3.84 19.55
C GLY A 535 30.29 -4.17 20.08
N ASP A 536 29.52 -3.11 20.34
CA ASP A 536 28.17 -3.17 20.88
C ASP A 536 27.23 -3.98 19.99
N THR A 537 26.31 -4.71 20.65
CA THR A 537 25.30 -5.51 19.99
C THR A 537 24.22 -4.59 19.41
N VAL A 538 24.05 -4.60 18.09
CA VAL A 538 23.01 -3.83 17.39
C VAL A 538 21.66 -4.54 17.54
N LEU A 539 21.67 -5.86 17.33
CA LEU A 539 20.47 -6.70 17.40
C LEU A 539 20.86 -8.13 17.73
N ALA A 540 20.08 -8.83 18.56
CA ALA A 540 20.33 -10.23 18.90
C ALA A 540 19.04 -11.05 18.94
N SER A 541 19.18 -12.34 18.67
CA SER A 541 18.14 -13.34 18.79
C SER A 541 18.71 -14.58 19.51
N GLY A 542 18.25 -14.86 20.73
CA GLY A 542 18.70 -16.02 21.53
C GLY A 542 19.44 -15.60 22.81
N SER A 543 20.27 -16.50 23.36
CA SER A 543 21.02 -16.22 24.59
C SER A 543 21.99 -15.05 24.40
N ASP A 544 21.97 -14.10 25.35
CA ASP A 544 22.90 -12.99 25.38
C ASP A 544 24.34 -13.51 25.56
N ARG A 545 25.31 -12.80 24.99
CA ARG A 545 26.71 -13.23 24.88
C ARG A 545 27.27 -13.82 26.18
N ASP A 546 27.69 -15.08 26.16
CA ASP A 546 28.64 -15.57 27.15
C ASP A 546 29.99 -14.85 26.95
N GLN A 547 30.46 -14.18 28.00
CA GLN A 547 31.61 -13.26 27.97
C GLN A 547 32.96 -13.95 27.69
N ASP A 548 32.99 -15.28 27.56
CA ASP A 548 34.22 -16.07 27.48
C ASP A 548 34.71 -16.41 26.06
N GLY A 549 34.06 -15.91 25.00
CA GLY A 549 34.62 -15.85 23.63
C GLY A 549 35.04 -17.18 22.97
N SER A 550 34.77 -18.33 23.60
CA SER A 550 35.40 -19.60 23.24
C SER A 550 34.63 -20.45 22.22
N ASN A 551 33.45 -20.01 21.75
CA ASN A 551 32.66 -20.79 20.79
C ASN A 551 31.79 -19.94 19.86
N VAL A 552 32.42 -18.98 19.16
CA VAL A 552 31.72 -17.98 18.33
C VAL A 552 32.19 -18.06 16.87
N VAL A 553 31.25 -18.17 15.94
CA VAL A 553 31.51 -18.11 14.49
C VAL A 553 31.06 -16.75 13.96
N ARG A 554 31.88 -16.12 13.12
CA ARG A 554 31.64 -14.76 12.60
C ARG A 554 31.71 -14.70 11.08
N ALA A 555 30.88 -13.84 10.49
CA ALA A 555 30.95 -13.41 9.10
C ALA A 555 30.78 -11.88 9.02
N ASP A 556 31.53 -11.25 8.12
CA ASP A 556 31.55 -9.79 7.99
C ASP A 556 30.29 -9.30 7.26
N VAL A 557 29.64 -8.26 7.79
CA VAL A 557 28.42 -7.64 7.24
C VAL A 557 28.77 -6.22 6.82
N GLY A 558 29.18 -6.07 5.56
CA GLY A 558 29.69 -4.80 5.04
C GLY A 558 30.93 -4.29 5.80
N GLU A 559 31.09 -2.97 5.87
CA GLU A 559 32.29 -2.36 6.47
C GLU A 559 32.21 -2.19 8.00
N HIS A 560 31.00 -2.07 8.55
CA HIS A 560 30.76 -1.60 9.91
C HIS A 560 30.09 -2.62 10.83
N HIS A 561 29.59 -3.74 10.30
CA HIS A 561 28.85 -4.73 11.07
C HIS A 561 29.46 -6.13 10.90
N ALA A 562 29.16 -7.02 11.84
CA ALA A 562 29.49 -8.43 11.75
C ALA A 562 28.33 -9.28 12.28
N LEU A 563 28.04 -10.37 11.59
CA LEU A 563 27.10 -11.39 12.01
C LEU A 563 27.83 -12.42 12.86
N VAL A 564 27.26 -12.72 14.02
CA VAL A 564 27.87 -13.54 15.06
C VAL A 564 26.92 -14.64 15.47
N LEU A 565 27.35 -15.90 15.43
CA LEU A 565 26.62 -17.06 15.92
C LEU A 565 27.30 -17.62 17.18
N VAL A 566 26.50 -17.88 18.21
CA VAL A 566 26.91 -18.43 19.51
C VAL A 566 26.37 -19.85 19.64
N GLY A 567 27.18 -20.83 20.06
CA GLY A 567 26.62 -22.12 20.49
C GLY A 567 26.62 -23.27 19.48
N GLY A 568 27.55 -23.28 18.53
CA GLY A 568 27.93 -24.53 17.84
C GLY A 568 27.66 -24.57 16.34
N VAL A 569 28.72 -24.34 15.57
CA VAL A 569 28.89 -24.92 14.22
C VAL A 569 30.37 -25.24 14.05
N GLN A 570 30.77 -26.52 14.13
CA GLN A 570 32.13 -26.97 13.78
C GLN A 570 32.24 -27.46 12.33
N ASP A 571 31.19 -27.34 11.54
CA ASP A 571 31.15 -27.90 10.19
C ASP A 571 31.70 -26.88 9.17
N ALA A 572 32.97 -27.06 8.77
CA ALA A 572 33.63 -26.20 7.78
C ALA A 572 32.90 -26.17 6.42
N SER A 573 32.05 -27.16 6.15
CA SER A 573 31.22 -27.28 4.95
C SER A 573 30.14 -26.19 4.83
N ARG A 574 29.79 -25.49 5.91
CA ARG A 574 28.67 -24.52 5.94
C ARG A 574 29.09 -23.04 6.00
N ARG A 575 30.38 -22.73 5.86
CA ARG A 575 30.87 -21.33 5.87
C ARG A 575 30.25 -20.46 4.76
N GLY A 576 30.12 -21.00 3.55
CA GLY A 576 29.53 -20.26 2.43
C GLY A 576 28.07 -19.87 2.66
N LEU A 577 27.32 -20.67 3.44
CA LEU A 577 25.95 -20.31 3.81
C LEU A 577 25.94 -19.15 4.81
N LEU A 578 26.86 -19.12 5.77
CA LEU A 578 26.95 -18.03 6.74
C LEU A 578 27.36 -16.71 6.08
N GLU A 579 28.28 -16.75 5.11
CA GLU A 579 28.64 -15.59 4.28
C GLU A 579 27.42 -15.07 3.51
N ALA A 580 26.59 -15.96 2.93
CA ALA A 580 25.35 -15.55 2.27
C ALA A 580 24.32 -14.90 3.22
N PHE A 581 24.26 -15.32 4.49
CA PHE A 581 23.45 -14.64 5.51
C PHE A 581 23.99 -13.24 5.84
N ALA A 582 25.31 -13.10 5.88
CA ALA A 582 25.97 -11.83 6.16
C ALA A 582 25.78 -10.81 5.02
N ASP A 583 25.88 -11.27 3.77
CA ASP A 583 25.62 -10.43 2.59
C ASP A 583 24.17 -9.92 2.56
N ASN A 584 23.20 -10.80 2.87
CA ASN A 584 21.80 -10.43 2.98
C ASN A 584 21.54 -9.42 4.11
N ALA A 585 22.20 -9.57 5.26
CA ALA A 585 22.12 -8.59 6.34
C ALA A 585 22.70 -7.23 5.91
N SER A 586 23.76 -7.22 5.10
CA SER A 586 24.37 -6.00 4.57
C SER A 586 23.41 -5.26 3.63
N GLU A 587 22.74 -6.00 2.74
CA GLU A 587 21.76 -5.42 1.82
C GLU A 587 20.55 -4.81 2.55
N ILE A 588 20.05 -5.47 3.61
CA ILE A 588 18.96 -4.92 4.43
C ILE A 588 19.39 -3.59 5.06
N LEU A 589 20.55 -3.54 5.72
CA LEU A 589 21.04 -2.33 6.38
C LEU A 589 21.23 -1.19 5.38
N HIS A 590 21.72 -1.50 4.18
CA HIS A 590 21.88 -0.51 3.12
C HIS A 590 20.52 0.04 2.66
N ARG A 591 19.52 -0.81 2.52
CA ARG A 591 18.16 -0.40 2.14
C ARG A 591 17.49 0.45 3.22
N GLU A 592 17.65 0.13 4.50
CA GLU A 592 17.13 0.93 5.61
C GLU A 592 17.76 2.33 5.64
N ASP A 593 19.08 2.44 5.44
CA ASP A 593 19.78 3.73 5.37
C ASP A 593 19.29 4.57 4.18
N LEU A 594 19.15 3.96 3.00
CA LEU A 594 18.59 4.65 1.81
C LEU A 594 17.15 5.12 2.04
N ALA A 595 16.31 4.32 2.70
CA ALA A 595 14.94 4.70 3.03
C ALA A 595 14.89 5.88 4.01
N ALA A 596 15.74 5.87 5.03
CA ALA A 596 15.87 6.98 5.99
C ALA A 596 16.32 8.28 5.31
N GLN A 597 17.33 8.20 4.43
CA GLN A 597 17.81 9.34 3.63
C GLN A 597 16.71 9.89 2.70
N ALA A 598 15.95 9.02 2.04
CA ALA A 598 14.84 9.43 1.18
C ALA A 598 13.72 10.14 1.97
N ALA A 599 13.36 9.63 3.14
CA ALA A 599 12.37 10.25 4.01
C ALA A 599 12.81 11.66 4.45
N GLN A 600 14.08 11.82 4.81
CA GLN A 600 14.67 13.12 5.16
C GLN A 600 14.63 14.10 3.97
N ALA A 601 14.99 13.64 2.77
CA ALA A 601 14.95 14.45 1.55
C ALA A 601 13.53 14.93 1.21
N VAL A 602 12.51 14.07 1.39
CA VAL A 602 11.10 14.46 1.20
C VAL A 602 10.66 15.51 2.21
N GLY A 603 11.08 15.40 3.47
CA GLY A 603 10.84 16.43 4.49
C GLY A 603 11.42 17.78 4.08
N LEU A 604 12.70 17.82 3.74
CA LEU A 604 13.39 19.04 3.28
C LEU A 604 12.73 19.64 2.02
N ALA A 605 12.28 18.80 1.09
CA ALA A 605 11.58 19.26 -0.11
C ALA A 605 10.21 19.89 0.19
N ARG A 606 9.47 19.38 1.18
CA ARG A 606 8.20 20.00 1.63
C ARG A 606 8.45 21.38 2.23
N ASP A 607 9.44 21.50 3.11
CA ASP A 607 9.79 22.78 3.75
C ASP A 607 10.22 23.83 2.72
N ASN A 608 11.01 23.42 1.73
CA ASN A 608 11.46 24.33 0.68
C ASN A 608 10.30 24.78 -0.23
N ARG A 609 9.34 23.90 -0.53
CA ARG A 609 8.12 24.26 -1.28
C ARG A 609 7.25 25.25 -0.49
N ALA A 610 7.07 25.03 0.82
CA ALA A 610 6.33 25.94 1.67
C ALA A 610 6.99 27.33 1.67
N ARG A 611 8.31 27.39 1.88
CA ARG A 611 9.09 28.65 1.81
C ARG A 611 8.95 29.37 0.47
N THR A 612 8.95 28.62 -0.63
CA THR A 612 8.80 29.18 -1.99
C THR A 612 7.39 29.75 -2.21
N ALA A 613 6.35 29.05 -1.75
CA ALA A 613 4.97 29.53 -1.84
C ALA A 613 4.75 30.81 -1.01
N LEU A 614 5.36 30.89 0.18
CA LEU A 614 5.34 32.08 1.02
C LEU A 614 5.98 33.28 0.33
N LEU A 615 7.18 33.11 -0.25
CA LEU A 615 7.86 34.17 -0.98
C LEU A 615 7.06 34.66 -2.20
N ALA A 616 6.37 33.75 -2.89
CA ALA A 616 5.51 34.10 -4.02
C ALA A 616 4.29 34.92 -3.59
N ALA A 617 3.64 34.57 -2.48
CA ALA A 617 2.50 35.32 -1.94
C ALA A 617 2.91 36.74 -1.49
N VAL A 618 4.02 36.86 -0.75
CA VAL A 618 4.57 38.16 -0.34
C VAL A 618 4.90 39.04 -1.55
N SER A 619 5.52 38.47 -2.58
CA SER A 619 5.88 39.20 -3.80
C SER A 619 4.66 39.75 -4.55
N HIS A 620 3.56 38.98 -4.58
CA HIS A 620 2.32 39.41 -5.21
C HIS A 620 1.67 40.59 -4.46
N ASP A 621 1.64 40.50 -3.13
CA ASP A 621 0.95 41.49 -2.31
C ASP A 621 1.73 42.79 -2.15
N LEU A 622 3.06 42.77 -2.29
CA LEU A 622 3.88 43.98 -2.44
C LEU A 622 3.70 44.64 -3.83
N ARG A 623 3.50 43.85 -4.89
CA ARG A 623 3.36 44.37 -6.25
C ARG A 623 2.09 45.19 -6.44
N THR A 624 1.01 44.84 -5.75
CA THR A 624 -0.30 45.49 -5.88
C THR A 624 -0.29 46.98 -5.49
N PRO A 625 0.09 47.38 -4.26
CA PRO A 625 0.19 48.80 -3.88
C PRO A 625 1.26 49.52 -4.69
N LEU A 626 2.40 48.87 -5.00
CA LEU A 626 3.45 49.46 -5.84
C LEU A 626 2.94 49.80 -7.25
N SER A 627 2.07 48.97 -7.82
CA SER A 627 1.44 49.21 -9.12
C SER A 627 0.45 50.36 -9.06
N ALA A 628 -0.32 50.48 -7.96
CA ALA A 628 -1.23 51.59 -7.72
C ALA A 628 -0.49 52.92 -7.56
N ILE A 629 0.59 52.96 -6.76
CA ILE A 629 1.48 54.13 -6.63
C ILE A 629 2.02 54.54 -7.99
N LYS A 630 2.54 53.58 -8.77
CA LYS A 630 3.09 53.84 -10.11
C LYS A 630 2.03 54.39 -11.05
N ALA A 631 0.80 53.86 -11.01
CA ALA A 631 -0.31 54.35 -11.83
C ALA A 631 -0.71 55.78 -11.44
N GLY A 632 -0.85 56.06 -10.14
CA GLY A 632 -1.15 57.39 -9.62
C GLY A 632 -0.12 58.44 -10.03
N VAL A 633 1.17 58.17 -9.78
CA VAL A 633 2.29 59.04 -10.17
C VAL A 633 2.39 59.21 -11.69
N SER A 634 2.14 58.15 -12.47
CA SER A 634 2.17 58.24 -13.94
C SER A 634 1.03 59.08 -14.48
N GLY A 635 -0.17 58.98 -13.88
CA GLY A 635 -1.31 59.84 -14.19
C GLY A 635 -0.99 61.31 -13.94
N LEU A 636 -0.45 61.62 -12.75
CA LEU A 636 -0.03 62.97 -12.37
C LEU A 636 1.08 63.56 -13.26
N ARG A 637 1.91 62.71 -13.88
CA ARG A 637 3.00 63.12 -14.79
C ARG A 637 2.58 63.19 -16.26
N SER A 638 1.38 62.75 -16.61
CA SER A 638 0.95 62.73 -18.01
C SER A 638 0.76 64.16 -18.53
N VAL A 639 1.40 64.48 -19.66
CA VAL A 639 1.35 65.83 -20.27
C VAL A 639 0.23 65.94 -21.30
N ASP A 640 -0.31 64.78 -21.73
CA ASP A 640 -1.36 64.67 -22.75
C ASP A 640 -2.79 64.77 -22.19
N ILE A 641 -2.95 64.87 -20.86
CA ILE A 641 -4.26 64.86 -20.17
C ILE A 641 -4.33 66.07 -19.25
N THR A 642 -5.34 66.93 -19.44
CA THR A 642 -5.67 67.98 -18.48
C THR A 642 -6.48 67.38 -17.32
N LEU A 643 -5.83 67.10 -16.20
CA LEU A 643 -6.48 66.64 -14.98
C LEU A 643 -7.24 67.77 -14.29
N SER A 644 -8.43 67.47 -13.75
CA SER A 644 -9.11 68.39 -12.85
C SER A 644 -8.40 68.44 -11.48
N ALA A 645 -8.68 69.47 -10.69
CA ALA A 645 -8.15 69.56 -9.32
C ALA A 645 -8.63 68.39 -8.42
N ASP A 646 -9.82 67.86 -8.70
CA ASP A 646 -10.38 66.72 -7.99
C ASP A 646 -9.69 65.41 -8.41
N ASP A 647 -9.48 65.18 -9.72
CA ASP A 647 -8.74 63.99 -10.19
C ASP A 647 -7.28 63.99 -9.68
N GLN A 648 -6.65 65.16 -9.60
CA GLN A 648 -5.31 65.29 -9.04
C GLN A 648 -5.29 64.94 -7.54
N ARG A 649 -6.31 65.35 -6.79
CA ARG A 649 -6.45 65.00 -5.36
C ARG A 649 -6.68 63.50 -5.20
N ASP A 650 -7.56 62.90 -6.00
CA ASP A 650 -7.86 61.46 -5.96
C ASP A 650 -6.62 60.61 -6.24
N LEU A 651 -5.80 61.00 -7.23
CA LEU A 651 -4.54 60.30 -7.54
C LEU A 651 -3.51 60.43 -6.40
N LEU A 652 -3.44 61.58 -5.73
CA LEU A 652 -2.56 61.79 -4.58
C LEU A 652 -3.03 60.99 -3.36
N GLU A 653 -4.33 61.01 -3.06
CA GLU A 653 -4.93 60.19 -1.99
C GLU A 653 -4.72 58.70 -2.25
N GLN A 654 -4.83 58.24 -3.50
CA GLN A 654 -4.56 56.86 -3.87
C GLN A 654 -3.08 56.48 -3.66
N VAL A 655 -2.14 57.38 -3.96
CA VAL A 655 -0.71 57.17 -3.73
C VAL A 655 -0.39 57.11 -2.24
N GLU A 656 -0.94 58.02 -1.44
CA GLU A 656 -0.77 58.05 0.02
C GLU A 656 -1.32 56.77 0.66
N ALA A 657 -2.59 56.43 0.37
CA ALA A 657 -3.22 55.21 0.89
C ALA A 657 -2.48 53.92 0.47
N SER A 658 -1.94 53.87 -0.75
CA SER A 658 -1.15 52.72 -1.21
C SER A 658 0.22 52.65 -0.55
N THR A 659 0.79 53.78 -0.14
CA THR A 659 2.08 53.86 0.57
C THR A 659 1.92 53.42 2.02
N ASP A 660 0.90 53.94 2.72
CA ASP A 660 0.56 53.52 4.08
C ASP A 660 0.25 52.02 4.13
N GLN A 661 -0.46 51.51 3.11
CA GLN A 661 -0.69 50.08 2.98
C GLN A 661 0.62 49.31 2.85
N LEU A 662 1.56 49.75 2.02
CA LEU A 662 2.86 49.08 1.84
C LEU A 662 3.67 49.07 3.15
N ASP A 663 3.71 50.18 3.88
CA ASP A 663 4.40 50.28 5.16
C ASP A 663 3.82 49.31 6.19
N GLY A 664 2.48 49.25 6.30
CA GLY A 664 1.81 48.27 7.16
C GLY A 664 2.11 46.81 6.77
N LEU A 665 2.30 46.50 5.49
CA LEU A 665 2.71 45.16 5.05
C LEU A 665 4.15 44.84 5.44
N ILE A 666 5.06 45.80 5.28
CA ILE A 666 6.47 45.64 5.65
C ILE A 666 6.61 45.42 7.15
N GLU A 667 5.91 46.22 7.96
CA GLU A 667 5.93 46.06 9.42
C GLU A 667 5.44 44.68 9.85
N ASN A 668 4.31 44.21 9.31
CA ASN A 668 3.78 42.88 9.60
C ASN A 668 4.74 41.75 9.20
N LEU A 669 5.48 41.91 8.10
CA LEU A 669 6.50 40.95 7.69
C LEU A 669 7.72 40.95 8.62
N LEU A 670 8.17 42.13 9.05
CA LEU A 670 9.27 42.26 10.00
C LEU A 670 8.90 41.69 11.38
N ASP A 671 7.68 41.91 11.85
CA ASP A 671 7.18 41.30 13.07
C ASP A 671 7.13 39.78 12.96
N MET A 672 6.56 39.25 11.87
CA MET A 672 6.50 37.82 11.66
C MET A 672 7.90 37.20 11.62
N SER A 673 8.85 37.87 10.96
CA SER A 673 10.26 37.44 10.96
C SER A 673 10.84 37.41 12.37
N ARG A 674 10.59 38.44 13.19
CA ARG A 674 11.08 38.50 14.58
C ARG A 674 10.42 37.45 15.49
N ILE A 675 9.13 37.18 15.28
CA ILE A 675 8.39 36.11 15.97
C ILE A 675 9.00 34.74 15.63
N GLN A 676 9.22 34.44 14.34
CA GLN A 676 9.79 33.16 13.89
C GLN A 676 11.22 32.94 14.37
N SER A 677 12.05 33.99 14.42
CA SER A 677 13.41 33.92 14.96
C SER A 677 13.46 33.92 16.49
N ARG A 678 12.31 33.97 17.19
CA ARG A 678 12.23 34.14 18.65
C ARG A 678 13.08 35.32 19.16
N SER A 679 13.16 36.39 18.37
CA SER A 679 14.00 37.56 18.68
C SER A 679 13.21 38.74 19.23
N ILE A 680 11.93 38.53 19.59
CA ILE A 680 11.11 39.53 20.27
C ILE A 680 11.39 39.41 21.77
N THR A 681 11.84 40.50 22.36
CA THR A 681 11.98 40.64 23.81
C THR A 681 10.98 41.69 24.26
N ALA A 682 9.85 41.27 24.82
CA ALA A 682 8.85 42.20 25.36
C ALA A 682 9.39 42.84 26.65
N ARG A 683 9.30 44.17 26.76
CA ARG A 683 9.61 44.89 28.00
C ARG A 683 8.29 45.18 28.70
N THR A 684 7.81 44.19 29.45
CA THR A 684 6.52 44.28 30.13
C THR A 684 6.61 45.13 31.39
N ASP A 685 5.83 46.21 31.45
CA ASP A 685 5.67 47.09 32.60
C ASP A 685 4.19 47.13 33.03
N THR A 686 3.88 47.79 34.16
CA THR A 686 2.49 48.05 34.56
C THR A 686 1.92 49.14 33.68
N VAL A 687 0.96 48.79 32.82
CA VAL A 687 0.35 49.69 31.84
C VAL A 687 -1.12 49.96 32.20
N LEU A 688 -1.50 51.23 32.23
CA LEU A 688 -2.89 51.65 32.38
C LEU A 688 -3.62 51.42 31.06
N LEU A 689 -4.59 50.49 31.05
CA LEU A 689 -5.21 50.03 29.81
C LEU A 689 -5.88 51.18 29.04
N ARG A 690 -6.50 52.13 29.76
CA ARG A 690 -7.15 53.29 29.15
C ARG A 690 -6.22 54.08 28.20
N GLU A 691 -4.97 54.29 28.59
CA GLU A 691 -4.02 55.10 27.80
C GLU A 691 -3.71 54.43 26.47
N VAL A 692 -3.46 53.11 26.50
CA VAL A 692 -3.21 52.32 25.28
C VAL A 692 -4.44 52.31 24.38
N LEU A 693 -5.64 52.20 24.96
CA LEU A 693 -6.89 52.21 24.21
C LEU A 693 -7.14 53.54 23.51
N GLU A 694 -6.90 54.67 24.18
CA GLU A 694 -7.07 56.00 23.58
C GLU A 694 -6.12 56.20 22.40
N ILE A 695 -4.86 55.77 22.53
CA ILE A 695 -3.87 55.83 21.45
C ILE A 695 -4.29 54.91 20.29
N THR A 696 -4.61 53.64 20.59
CA THR A 696 -4.97 52.63 19.59
C THR A 696 -6.21 53.05 18.81
N ILE A 697 -7.25 53.58 19.48
CA ILE A 697 -8.48 53.99 18.79
C ILE A 697 -8.20 55.21 17.92
N GLY A 698 -7.37 56.15 18.37
CA GLY A 698 -6.98 57.33 17.61
C GLY A 698 -6.28 57.03 16.28
N SER A 699 -5.59 55.89 16.17
CA SER A 699 -4.86 55.48 14.97
C SER A 699 -5.68 54.64 13.98
N LEU A 700 -6.94 54.28 14.30
CA LEU A 700 -7.78 53.48 13.41
C LEU A 700 -8.34 54.28 12.23
N SER A 701 -8.65 53.58 11.14
CA SER A 701 -9.30 54.14 9.95
C SER A 701 -10.69 54.74 10.20
N THR A 702 -11.49 54.18 11.13
CA THR A 702 -12.82 54.70 11.49
C THR A 702 -13.05 54.66 13.01
N PRO A 703 -12.46 55.60 13.78
CA PRO A 703 -12.50 55.58 15.24
C PRO A 703 -13.91 55.73 15.79
N GLN A 704 -14.80 56.44 15.08
CA GLN A 704 -16.18 56.71 15.51
C GLN A 704 -17.05 55.45 15.59
N ARG A 705 -16.61 54.33 15.03
CA ARG A 705 -17.33 53.04 15.04
C ARG A 705 -16.97 52.15 16.22
N VAL A 706 -15.97 52.52 17.01
CA VAL A 706 -15.51 51.74 18.17
C VAL A 706 -16.09 52.35 19.43
N ARG A 707 -16.88 51.58 20.17
CA ARG A 707 -17.38 51.95 21.50
C ARG A 707 -16.61 51.20 22.57
N THR A 708 -16.02 51.92 23.49
CA THR A 708 -15.32 51.35 24.65
C THR A 708 -16.24 51.29 25.85
N TRP A 709 -16.25 50.13 26.52
CA TRP A 709 -16.89 49.93 27.80
C TRP A 709 -15.88 49.35 28.79
N LEU A 710 -15.28 50.23 29.58
CA LEU A 710 -14.39 49.87 30.69
C LEU A 710 -15.08 50.15 32.02
N PRO A 711 -15.62 49.11 32.70
CA PRO A 711 -16.21 49.26 34.03
C PRO A 711 -15.23 49.79 35.07
N ASP A 712 -13.94 49.45 34.94
CA ASP A 712 -12.85 49.96 35.78
C ASP A 712 -11.89 50.85 34.96
N PRO A 713 -11.99 52.19 35.11
CA PRO A 713 -11.08 53.15 34.49
C PRO A 713 -9.61 53.01 34.88
N GLN A 714 -9.33 52.42 36.05
CA GLN A 714 -7.98 52.29 36.63
C GLN A 714 -7.37 50.90 36.39
N LEU A 715 -7.97 50.12 35.50
CA LEU A 715 -7.52 48.77 35.19
C LEU A 715 -6.10 48.76 34.59
N VAL A 716 -5.18 48.09 35.28
CA VAL A 716 -3.79 47.91 34.87
C VAL A 716 -3.48 46.47 34.48
N CYS A 717 -2.68 46.30 33.44
CA CYS A 717 -2.16 45.00 33.00
C CYS A 717 -0.63 45.05 32.91
N THR A 718 0.02 43.90 33.01
CA THR A 718 1.45 43.76 32.74
C THR A 718 1.64 43.50 31.25
N ALA A 719 2.14 44.48 30.52
CA ALA A 719 2.30 44.42 29.07
C ALA A 719 3.40 45.38 28.59
N ASP A 720 3.91 45.15 27.38
CA ASP A 720 4.66 46.17 26.67
C ASP A 720 3.65 47.06 25.94
N ALA A 721 3.60 48.36 26.28
CA ALA A 721 2.57 49.27 25.78
C ALA A 721 2.52 49.34 24.25
N GLY A 722 3.69 49.32 23.59
CA GLY A 722 3.77 49.40 22.13
C GLY A 722 3.37 48.08 21.45
N LEU A 723 3.72 46.93 22.04
CA LEU A 723 3.26 45.64 21.51
C LEU A 723 1.76 45.47 21.71
N LEU A 724 1.23 45.91 22.86
CA LEU A 724 -0.20 45.85 23.15
C LEU A 724 -1.02 46.74 22.22
N GLU A 725 -0.58 47.96 21.95
CA GLU A 725 -1.19 48.84 20.95
C GLU A 725 -1.32 48.13 19.59
N ARG A 726 -0.25 47.48 19.13
CA ARG A 726 -0.22 46.77 17.84
C ARG A 726 -1.12 45.52 17.83
N VAL A 727 -1.19 44.78 18.93
CA VAL A 727 -2.14 43.67 19.07
C VAL A 727 -3.57 44.19 18.91
N LEU A 728 -3.93 45.25 19.64
CA LEU A 728 -5.27 45.79 19.65
C LEU A 728 -5.65 46.45 18.32
N ALA A 729 -4.72 47.16 17.68
CA ALA A 729 -4.90 47.73 16.34
C ALA A 729 -5.23 46.63 15.31
N ASN A 730 -4.44 45.54 15.29
CA ASN A 730 -4.67 44.41 14.39
C ASN A 730 -6.05 43.76 14.60
N LEU A 731 -6.48 43.59 15.86
CA LEU A 731 -7.79 43.00 16.17
C LEU A 731 -8.95 43.95 15.80
N LEU A 732 -8.82 45.24 16.10
CA LEU A 732 -9.83 46.26 15.85
C LEU A 732 -10.00 46.54 14.34
N GLU A 733 -8.91 46.62 13.58
CA GLU A 733 -8.96 46.74 12.12
C GLU A 733 -9.60 45.52 11.48
N ASN A 734 -9.30 44.32 11.99
CA ASN A 734 -9.94 43.09 11.53
C ASN A 734 -11.45 43.13 11.78
N ALA A 735 -11.87 43.50 12.99
CA ALA A 735 -13.29 43.66 13.33
C ALA A 735 -14.00 44.72 12.47
N LEU A 736 -13.35 45.87 12.19
CA LEU A 736 -13.87 46.95 11.35
C LEU A 736 -14.07 46.52 9.90
N ARG A 737 -13.16 45.70 9.39
CA ARG A 737 -13.16 45.19 8.03
C ARG A 737 -14.25 44.14 7.81
N TYR A 738 -14.42 43.21 8.75
CA TYR A 738 -15.35 42.09 8.61
C TYR A 738 -16.75 42.34 9.18
N SER A 739 -17.01 43.52 9.78
CA SER A 739 -18.36 43.97 10.16
C SER A 739 -18.91 45.04 9.18
N PRO A 740 -19.50 44.64 8.03
CA PRO A 740 -20.07 45.58 7.06
C PRO A 740 -21.37 46.24 7.58
N GLY A 741 -21.51 47.54 7.31
CA GLY A 741 -22.77 48.30 7.47
C GLY A 741 -22.97 48.99 8.81
N ARG A 742 -22.25 50.10 9.11
CA ARG A 742 -22.43 51.00 10.27
C ARG A 742 -22.57 50.35 11.68
N GLN A 743 -22.43 49.04 11.81
CA GLN A 743 -22.50 48.37 13.10
C GLN A 743 -21.26 48.73 13.93
N GLU A 744 -21.52 48.98 15.21
CA GLU A 744 -20.53 49.42 16.18
C GLU A 744 -19.76 48.21 16.71
N ILE A 745 -18.45 48.37 16.86
CA ILE A 745 -17.59 47.39 17.51
C ILE A 745 -17.53 47.75 18.97
N VAL A 746 -17.77 46.77 19.83
CA VAL A 746 -17.72 46.97 21.27
C VAL A 746 -16.41 46.40 21.77
N MET A 747 -15.62 47.23 22.44
CA MET A 747 -14.46 46.78 23.18
C MET A 747 -14.74 46.88 24.66
N THR A 748 -14.54 45.79 25.38
CA THR A 748 -14.64 45.78 26.84
C THR A 748 -13.42 45.16 27.48
N ALA A 749 -13.11 45.55 28.71
CA ALA A 749 -12.04 44.95 29.46
C ALA A 749 -12.44 44.81 30.92
N GLU A 750 -12.11 43.65 31.49
CA GLU A 750 -12.41 43.33 32.87
C GLU A 750 -11.29 42.50 33.50
N ARG A 751 -11.20 42.56 34.84
CA ARG A 751 -10.29 41.70 35.59
C ARG A 751 -10.98 40.39 35.93
N LEU A 752 -10.42 39.28 35.47
CA LEU A 752 -10.87 37.93 35.78
C LEU A 752 -9.77 37.19 36.55
N GLY A 753 -9.82 37.27 37.90
CA GLY A 753 -8.83 36.64 38.77
C GLY A 753 -7.42 37.27 38.60
N PRO A 754 -6.40 36.48 38.20
CA PRO A 754 -5.03 36.97 37.96
C PRO A 754 -4.82 37.54 36.55
N ALA A 755 -5.84 37.54 35.68
CA ALA A 755 -5.75 38.03 34.31
C ALA A 755 -6.65 39.25 34.06
N VAL A 756 -6.21 40.13 33.17
CA VAL A 756 -7.01 41.16 32.51
C VAL A 756 -7.47 40.59 31.18
N GLN A 757 -8.78 40.53 30.99
CA GLN A 757 -9.40 40.04 29.76
C GLN A 757 -9.90 41.25 28.95
N ILE A 758 -9.38 41.42 27.74
CA ILE A 758 -9.78 42.46 26.79
C ILE A 758 -10.55 41.76 25.67
N ARG A 759 -11.80 42.18 25.42
CA ARG A 759 -12.70 41.56 24.45
C ARG A 759 -13.03 42.57 23.36
N VAL A 760 -12.72 42.22 22.11
CA VAL A 760 -13.13 42.96 20.91
C VAL A 760 -14.29 42.20 20.29
N ILE A 761 -15.47 42.80 20.35
CA ILE A 761 -16.74 42.18 19.97
C ILE A 761 -17.22 42.83 18.69
N ASP A 762 -17.34 42.01 17.66
CA ASP A 762 -17.90 42.39 16.37
C ASP A 762 -19.20 41.63 16.08
N ARG A 763 -19.90 42.09 15.04
CA ARG A 763 -21.18 41.52 14.57
C ARG A 763 -21.10 41.12 13.09
N GLY A 764 -19.91 40.73 12.66
CA GLY A 764 -19.64 40.26 11.31
C GLY A 764 -20.20 38.85 11.05
N PRO A 765 -19.76 38.19 9.96
CA PRO A 765 -20.23 36.85 9.61
C PRO A 765 -19.78 35.75 10.58
N GLY A 766 -18.85 36.05 11.50
CA GLY A 766 -18.28 35.07 12.44
C GLY A 766 -17.32 34.08 11.77
N VAL A 767 -16.80 33.13 12.57
CA VAL A 767 -15.87 32.09 12.13
C VAL A 767 -16.35 30.72 12.65
N PRO A 768 -16.52 29.69 11.79
CA PRO A 768 -16.89 28.34 12.19
C PRO A 768 -15.92 27.76 13.21
N GLU A 769 -16.46 26.97 14.15
CA GLU A 769 -15.69 26.39 15.26
C GLU A 769 -14.47 25.58 14.79
N SER A 770 -14.62 24.82 13.69
CA SER A 770 -13.53 24.02 13.09
C SER A 770 -12.34 24.84 12.58
N GLU A 771 -12.51 26.14 12.36
CA GLU A 771 -11.49 27.01 11.76
C GLU A 771 -10.91 28.05 12.72
N ARG A 772 -11.44 28.16 13.95
CA ARG A 772 -10.99 29.15 14.96
C ARG A 772 -9.53 29.01 15.37
N THR A 773 -8.97 27.81 15.34
CA THR A 773 -7.52 27.63 15.57
C THR A 773 -6.72 27.99 14.31
N GLY A 774 -7.30 27.79 13.13
CA GLY A 774 -6.69 28.07 11.83
C GLY A 774 -6.52 29.56 11.56
N ILE A 775 -7.47 30.42 11.92
CA ILE A 775 -7.43 31.87 11.59
C ILE A 775 -6.19 32.62 12.09
N PHE A 776 -5.45 32.06 13.07
CA PHE A 776 -4.20 32.63 13.58
C PHE A 776 -2.96 32.12 12.83
N ALA A 777 -3.12 31.22 11.85
CA ALA A 777 -2.02 30.75 11.03
C ALA A 777 -1.59 31.85 10.04
N PRO A 778 -0.27 32.06 9.85
CA PRO A 778 0.22 33.07 8.92
C PRO A 778 -0.31 32.85 7.50
N PHE A 779 -0.64 33.95 6.81
CA PHE A 779 -1.10 33.95 5.42
C PHE A 779 -2.45 33.26 5.17
N GLN A 780 -3.21 32.93 6.22
CA GLN A 780 -4.58 32.45 6.05
C GLN A 780 -5.55 33.61 5.87
N ARG A 781 -6.48 33.44 4.92
CA ARG A 781 -7.60 34.34 4.65
C ARG A 781 -8.89 33.53 4.75
N TYR A 782 -9.85 34.03 5.52
CA TYR A 782 -11.14 33.39 5.70
C TYR A 782 -12.25 34.23 5.04
N GLY A 783 -13.05 33.61 4.17
CA GLY A 783 -14.22 34.21 3.50
C GLY A 783 -13.98 34.83 2.11
N ASP A 784 -14.96 34.63 1.22
CA ASP A 784 -15.07 35.25 -0.12
C ASP A 784 -15.53 36.72 -0.04
N SER A 785 -14.73 37.59 0.55
CA SER A 785 -14.94 39.04 0.39
C SER A 785 -14.19 39.55 -0.85
N PRO A 786 -14.89 39.94 -1.93
CA PRO A 786 -14.26 40.50 -3.10
C PRO A 786 -13.71 41.90 -2.76
N ARG A 787 -12.40 42.10 -3.00
CA ARG A 787 -11.66 43.39 -2.96
C ARG A 787 -11.03 43.86 -1.64
N GLY A 788 -10.74 42.99 -0.67
CA GLY A 788 -9.98 43.38 0.54
C GLY A 788 -8.46 43.21 0.42
N THR A 789 -7.70 44.29 0.58
CA THR A 789 -6.23 44.35 0.69
C THR A 789 -5.73 43.85 2.05
N GLY A 790 -5.05 42.70 2.12
CA GLY A 790 -4.42 42.23 3.37
C GLY A 790 -3.77 40.85 3.24
N VAL A 791 -2.57 40.72 3.80
CA VAL A 791 -1.67 39.54 3.64
C VAL A 791 -2.05 38.35 4.53
N GLY A 792 -3.11 38.45 5.34
CA GLY A 792 -3.49 37.40 6.30
C GLY A 792 -2.47 37.21 7.43
N LEU A 793 -1.70 38.26 7.74
CA LEU A 793 -0.69 38.26 8.79
C LEU A 793 -1.18 38.88 10.10
N GLY A 794 -2.15 39.80 10.07
CA GLY A 794 -2.53 40.61 11.24
C GLY A 794 -2.94 39.78 12.47
N LEU A 795 -3.77 38.74 12.30
CA LEU A 795 -4.17 37.86 13.42
C LEU A 795 -3.01 36.98 13.92
N ALA A 796 -2.14 36.52 13.02
CA ALA A 796 -0.95 35.73 13.39
C ALA A 796 0.06 36.58 14.18
N VAL A 797 0.26 37.84 13.77
CA VAL A 797 1.09 38.82 14.47
C VAL A 797 0.48 39.15 15.83
N ALA A 798 -0.82 39.44 15.90
CA ALA A 798 -1.51 39.72 17.16
C ALA A 798 -1.33 38.56 18.17
N LYS A 799 -1.44 37.30 17.71
CA LYS A 799 -1.18 36.13 18.55
C LYS A 799 0.27 36.05 19.02
N GLY A 800 1.24 36.13 18.10
CA GLY A 800 2.65 36.01 18.45
C GLY A 800 3.15 37.13 19.36
N LEU A 801 2.66 38.36 19.19
CA LEU A 801 2.97 39.49 20.08
C LEU A 801 2.33 39.32 21.47
N THR A 802 1.10 38.80 21.53
CA THR A 802 0.42 38.52 22.81
C THR A 802 1.14 37.41 23.59
N GLU A 803 1.54 36.33 22.91
CA GLU A 803 2.33 35.23 23.50
C GLU A 803 3.71 35.71 23.97
N ALA A 804 4.34 36.66 23.26
CA ALA A 804 5.59 37.27 23.68
C ALA A 804 5.47 38.13 24.96
N MET A 805 4.26 38.52 25.34
CA MET A 805 3.94 39.24 26.59
C MET A 805 3.38 38.29 27.68
N ASP A 806 3.59 36.97 27.56
CA ASP A 806 3.02 35.95 28.45
C ASP A 806 1.48 35.94 28.51
N GLY A 807 0.83 36.41 27.45
CA GLY A 807 -0.62 36.41 27.28
C GLY A 807 -1.15 35.34 26.33
N SER A 808 -2.46 35.32 26.14
CA SER A 808 -3.11 34.49 25.11
C SER A 808 -4.18 35.24 24.33
N VAL A 809 -4.45 34.83 23.10
CA VAL A 809 -5.56 35.34 22.28
C VAL A 809 -6.44 34.19 21.80
N THR A 810 -7.76 34.33 21.97
CA THR A 810 -8.75 33.33 21.58
C THR A 810 -9.91 33.97 20.83
N ALA A 811 -10.66 33.14 20.10
CA ALA A 811 -11.80 33.56 19.31
C ALA A 811 -13.04 32.76 19.73
N ALA A 812 -14.17 33.43 19.91
CA ALA A 812 -15.46 32.83 20.27
C ALA A 812 -16.60 33.50 19.49
N ASP A 813 -17.76 32.84 19.39
CA ASP A 813 -18.92 33.46 18.75
C ASP A 813 -19.50 34.58 19.63
N THR A 814 -19.92 35.66 18.98
CA THR A 814 -20.73 36.70 19.63
C THR A 814 -22.20 36.24 19.68
N PRO A 815 -22.85 36.24 20.87
CA PRO A 815 -24.29 35.98 20.96
C PRO A 815 -25.09 36.93 20.06
N GLY A 816 -25.86 36.38 19.13
CA GLY A 816 -26.58 37.16 18.11
C GLY A 816 -25.85 37.33 16.76
N GLY A 817 -24.70 36.65 16.57
CA GLY A 817 -23.91 36.67 15.35
C GLY A 817 -22.68 37.60 15.45
N GLY A 818 -21.55 37.15 14.91
CA GLY A 818 -20.27 37.88 14.96
C GLY A 818 -19.14 37.09 15.63
N LEU A 819 -17.99 37.74 15.76
CA LEU A 819 -16.80 37.19 16.40
C LEU A 819 -16.42 38.03 17.62
N THR A 820 -16.09 37.36 18.72
CA THR A 820 -15.50 37.96 19.91
C THR A 820 -14.06 37.48 20.03
N MET A 821 -13.11 38.40 19.82
CA MET A 821 -11.68 38.17 20.06
C MET A 821 -11.35 38.53 21.49
N THR A 822 -10.72 37.61 22.21
CA THR A 822 -10.41 37.77 23.63
C THR A 822 -8.91 37.68 23.84
N VAL A 823 -8.30 38.76 24.34
CA VAL A 823 -6.89 38.85 24.74
C VAL A 823 -6.82 38.75 26.25
N GLU A 824 -6.01 37.84 26.77
CA GLU A 824 -5.76 37.66 28.20
C GLU A 824 -4.31 38.01 28.52
N LEU A 825 -4.11 38.92 29.46
CA LEU A 825 -2.81 39.38 29.93
C LEU A 825 -2.72 39.30 31.47
N PRO A 826 -1.53 39.14 32.06
CA PRO A 826 -1.38 39.18 33.51
C PRO A 826 -1.82 40.52 34.12
N VAL A 827 -2.44 40.50 35.30
CA VAL A 827 -2.81 41.73 36.04
C VAL A 827 -1.55 42.42 36.58
N GLY A 828 -1.44 43.72 36.34
CA GLY A 828 -0.37 44.54 36.93
C GLY A 828 -0.60 44.80 38.42
N PRO A 829 0.44 44.98 39.24
CA PRO A 829 0.27 45.38 40.63
C PRO A 829 -0.42 46.75 40.70
N ASN A 830 -1.62 46.80 41.29
CA ASN A 830 -2.34 48.05 41.55
C ASN A 830 -1.46 48.96 42.44
N SER A 831 -1.03 50.10 41.92
CA SER A 831 -0.34 51.16 42.69
C SER A 831 -1.26 51.89 43.68
N GLY A 832 -2.42 51.30 44.03
CA GLY A 832 -3.52 51.91 44.79
C GLY A 832 -3.79 51.31 46.17
N SER A 833 -2.82 50.66 46.82
CA SER A 833 -2.92 50.33 48.26
C SER A 833 -1.55 50.13 48.90
N GLY A 834 -0.80 51.23 49.09
CA GLY A 834 0.26 51.24 50.08
C GLY A 834 -0.36 51.32 51.47
N PRO A 835 -0.13 50.34 52.38
CA PRO A 835 -0.46 50.55 53.78
C PRO A 835 0.45 51.65 54.32
N LEU A 836 -0.16 52.69 54.91
CA LEU A 836 0.53 53.66 55.76
C LEU A 836 1.29 52.90 56.85
N SER A 837 2.60 52.72 56.72
CA SER A 837 3.44 52.24 57.82
C SER A 837 3.64 53.36 58.84
N PRO A 838 3.49 53.04 60.14
CA PRO A 838 3.45 54.04 61.20
C PRO A 838 4.86 54.53 61.56
N VAL A 839 4.87 55.78 62.00
CA VAL A 839 5.98 56.46 62.68
C VAL A 839 6.42 55.68 63.93
N GLY A 840 7.73 55.56 64.11
CA GLY A 840 8.39 55.31 65.39
C GLY A 840 9.29 54.08 65.37
N ARG A 841 10.44 54.04 66.04
CA ARG A 841 11.16 54.99 66.88
C ARG A 841 12.54 54.34 67.10
N ARG A 842 13.59 55.16 67.31
CA ARG A 842 14.92 54.74 67.77
C ARG A 842 14.83 53.76 68.95
N GLU A 843 15.59 52.68 68.89
CA GLU A 843 16.82 52.41 69.67
C GLU A 843 17.54 51.17 69.11
#